data_AF-A0A0Q9N160-F1
#
_entry.id   AF-A0A0Q9N160-F1
#
_cell.length_a   1.000
_cell.length_b   1.000
_cell.length_c   1.000
_cell.angle_alpha   90.00
_cell.angle_beta   90.00
_cell.angle_gamma   90.00
#
_symmetry.space_group_name_H-M   'P 1'
#
loop_
_entity.id
_entity.type
_entity.pdbx_description
1 polymer ?
#
loop_
_entity_poly.entity_id
_entity_poly.type
_entity_poly.pdbx_seq_one_letter_code
_entity_poly.pdbx_strand_id
1 'polypeptide(L)'
;MSTAPGHSPQSGSPQTRTRRKAATPDSAFADGQPAWHFLIDAGALVVLLGLGLLGFGLSFGGDPYYLLSGFGGIILGLGIGAANAHLRLGLLITTALALAVYLVFGTLLAVPDAAIAGFVPTLDSLRTLLLGVVFAWKDMLTVGVPVGTAGGVLIVPFLSSLVLALVAALLTWRARSPYLPLLPVLVLFVTGIAFSTNAAFLTLERGIGLTVLGIAWATFRRDALRRNSTRRVAVNSPQADSATARRARIRRLGMAAGVIAASVGITAVAAPMVSAGDDRKVLRNVVVPPFDPKDYITPLASFRSYVKDKKDDTLFVVKGLPRDGRVRLGALDAFNGTNYNMDPNGSGNFSKVGDAKSINTLADTSGVVPTNDYSISINVEDYQGFFVPGGRKTTGISFDQSGSAAAAGLYFNPGTDTAVTTSGLSRGDSYTVQVSDPAKLEHGQLTQYDFAKVSLPDPLEVPPVVGSQANDLSADAPTAIDRVRQIEAHFQKTGAFSNGLVSEGQLPSVSGHGSARIRNLLTAKQMLGDDEQYAVAMSLMLRHLGIPSRVVMGFYPEPTSPENGAGEVKITGKDVHAWVEVAFERVGWVSFDPTPPKDNIPIPPDPENKSKPKPQVLQPPPPPQEPADLPPDSSPDALDADQKKNNPWLFWGALLGALGVAAIPLVILGLPLLLIALLKARRRKSRFRDGHPAQRVGGGWNEVVSLATDLGAAVDTRSTRRESAAVLADAFPATQGTTTMLARRADASIFGAGEPTEEDVREYWTIVDGSLKEMTSGMGFWRRQQARFSPRSLLADARAAMNAGKGASLRGGRVSLPAVSGFIAARRRRASGSAGAPSVQQGPVQQGPNQQGPNQQGPNQQGPNQQGPNQQGPGQQ
;
A
#
# COMPACT_ATOMS: atom_id res chain seq x y z
N MET A 1 -77.35 -77.25 -39.47
CA MET A 1 -75.97 -77.67 -39.80
C MET A 1 -75.04 -76.72 -39.06
N SER A 2 -74.48 -77.14 -37.91
CA SER A 2 -73.10 -77.69 -37.79
C SER A 2 -72.05 -76.64 -38.19
N THR A 3 -71.08 -76.21 -37.38
CA THR A 3 -70.39 -76.80 -36.21
C THR A 3 -69.62 -75.71 -35.44
N ALA A 4 -69.55 -75.88 -34.11
CA ALA A 4 -68.66 -75.24 -33.13
C ALA A 4 -67.19 -75.76 -33.29
N PRO A 5 -66.16 -75.46 -32.43
CA PRO A 5 -66.23 -74.86 -31.08
C PRO A 5 -65.05 -73.94 -30.64
N GLY A 6 -65.23 -73.31 -29.46
CA GLY A 6 -64.16 -73.25 -28.44
C GLY A 6 -63.66 -71.89 -27.92
N HIS A 7 -64.04 -71.61 -26.66
CA HIS A 7 -63.28 -70.91 -25.60
C HIS A 7 -63.41 -69.39 -25.31
N SER A 8 -64.21 -69.13 -24.25
CA SER A 8 -63.78 -68.57 -22.95
C SER A 8 -63.80 -67.05 -22.69
N PRO A 9 -64.04 -66.60 -21.42
CA PRO A 9 -64.80 -65.40 -21.11
C PRO A 9 -64.00 -64.24 -20.46
N GLN A 10 -64.68 -63.10 -20.34
CA GLN A 10 -64.45 -61.92 -19.48
C GLN A 10 -63.20 -61.94 -18.56
N SER A 11 -62.34 -60.94 -18.73
CA SER A 11 -61.46 -60.46 -17.65
C SER A 11 -61.23 -58.94 -17.78
N GLY A 12 -61.16 -58.29 -16.62
CA GLY A 12 -61.27 -56.85 -16.44
C GLY A 12 -60.22 -56.00 -17.12
N SER A 13 -60.64 -54.81 -17.51
CA SER A 13 -59.78 -53.70 -17.91
C SER A 13 -58.77 -53.36 -16.81
N PRO A 14 -57.44 -53.45 -17.05
CA PRO A 14 -56.48 -52.88 -16.13
C PRO A 14 -56.50 -51.36 -16.31
N GLN A 15 -57.03 -50.65 -15.32
CA GLN A 15 -56.79 -49.22 -15.16
C GLN A 15 -55.27 -48.99 -15.15
N THR A 16 -54.74 -48.49 -16.26
CA THR A 16 -53.37 -48.03 -16.35
C THR A 16 -53.31 -46.74 -15.54
N ARG A 17 -52.97 -46.86 -14.25
CA ARG A 17 -52.53 -45.74 -13.42
C ARG A 17 -51.34 -45.11 -14.13
N THR A 18 -51.59 -44.04 -14.87
CA THR A 18 -50.57 -43.08 -15.29
C THR A 18 -49.94 -42.55 -14.00
N ARG A 19 -48.82 -43.16 -13.62
CA ARG A 19 -47.97 -42.67 -12.54
C ARG A 19 -47.52 -41.29 -12.97
N ARG A 20 -48.23 -40.26 -12.50
CA ARG A 20 -47.88 -38.85 -12.62
C ARG A 20 -46.38 -38.76 -12.28
N LYS A 21 -45.53 -38.56 -13.28
CA LYS A 21 -44.13 -38.21 -13.05
C LYS A 21 -44.19 -37.01 -12.12
N ALA A 22 -43.71 -37.17 -10.89
CA ALA A 22 -43.50 -36.04 -10.00
C ALA A 22 -42.71 -35.01 -10.80
N ALA A 23 -43.30 -33.83 -11.00
CA ALA A 23 -42.61 -32.71 -11.62
C ALA A 23 -41.35 -32.47 -10.78
N THR A 24 -40.19 -32.80 -11.34
CA THR A 24 -38.93 -32.35 -10.77
C THR A 24 -39.00 -30.84 -10.66
N PRO A 25 -38.71 -30.24 -9.49
CA PRO A 25 -38.78 -28.79 -9.34
C PRO A 25 -37.86 -28.15 -10.38
N ASP A 26 -38.45 -27.32 -11.24
CA ASP A 26 -37.69 -26.52 -12.19
C ASP A 26 -36.64 -25.73 -11.40
N SER A 27 -35.37 -25.95 -11.75
CA SER A 27 -34.26 -25.25 -11.14
C SER A 27 -34.46 -23.75 -11.32
N ALA A 28 -34.39 -22.99 -10.23
CA ALA A 28 -34.42 -21.53 -10.27
C ALA A 28 -33.21 -20.93 -11.01
N PHE A 29 -32.23 -21.71 -11.48
CA PHE A 29 -31.04 -21.21 -12.15
C PHE A 29 -30.96 -21.69 -13.61
N ALA A 30 -30.45 -20.81 -14.47
CA ALA A 30 -30.41 -20.91 -15.93
C ALA A 30 -29.78 -22.20 -16.52
N ASP A 31 -29.13 -23.03 -15.70
CA ASP A 31 -28.40 -24.23 -16.11
C ASP A 31 -29.02 -25.57 -15.62
N GLY A 32 -30.16 -25.55 -14.92
CA GLY A 32 -30.84 -26.78 -14.47
C GLY A 32 -30.17 -27.47 -13.26
N GLN A 33 -29.35 -26.75 -12.49
CA GLN A 33 -28.68 -27.29 -11.30
C GLN A 33 -29.55 -27.21 -10.04
N PRO A 34 -29.47 -28.17 -9.12
CA PRO A 34 -30.24 -28.12 -7.87
C PRO A 34 -29.70 -27.01 -6.95
N ALA A 35 -30.60 -26.34 -6.21
CA ALA A 35 -30.27 -25.17 -5.38
C ALA A 35 -29.18 -25.43 -4.32
N TRP A 36 -29.01 -26.68 -3.86
CA TRP A 36 -27.97 -27.02 -2.89
C TRP A 36 -26.54 -26.94 -3.46
N HIS A 37 -26.34 -27.15 -4.77
CA HIS A 37 -25.02 -26.92 -5.41
C HIS A 37 -24.61 -25.45 -5.32
N PHE A 38 -25.58 -24.56 -5.53
CA PHE A 38 -25.38 -23.12 -5.44
C PHE A 38 -24.97 -22.69 -4.03
N LEU A 39 -25.62 -23.25 -3.01
CA LEU A 39 -25.29 -23.00 -1.61
C LEU A 39 -23.89 -23.53 -1.23
N ILE A 40 -23.48 -24.68 -1.75
CA ILE A 40 -22.12 -25.20 -1.53
C ILE A 40 -21.08 -24.30 -2.21
N ASP A 41 -21.32 -23.86 -3.44
CA ASP A 41 -20.41 -22.94 -4.14
C ASP A 41 -20.29 -21.61 -3.41
N ALA A 42 -21.41 -21.03 -2.95
CA ALA A 42 -21.40 -19.81 -2.16
C ALA A 42 -20.67 -20.00 -0.83
N GLY A 43 -20.97 -21.06 -0.08
CA GLY A 43 -20.32 -21.35 1.20
C GLY A 43 -18.81 -21.58 1.06
N ALA A 44 -18.38 -22.34 0.05
CA ALA A 44 -16.97 -22.56 -0.24
C ALA A 44 -16.24 -21.24 -0.57
N LEU A 45 -16.86 -20.38 -1.38
CA LEU A 45 -16.30 -19.07 -1.70
C LEU A 45 -16.22 -18.15 -0.47
N VAL A 46 -17.22 -18.16 0.42
CA VAL A 46 -17.17 -17.40 1.68
C VAL A 46 -15.98 -17.82 2.53
N VAL A 47 -15.77 -19.13 2.71
CA VAL A 47 -14.65 -19.65 3.51
C VAL A 47 -13.30 -19.33 2.84
N LEU A 48 -13.18 -19.58 1.54
CA LEU A 48 -11.93 -19.36 0.80
C LEU A 48 -11.52 -17.88 0.74
N LEU A 49 -12.48 -16.98 0.49
CA LEU A 49 -12.23 -15.53 0.51
C LEU A 49 -11.99 -15.03 1.93
N GLY A 50 -12.69 -15.60 2.92
CA GLY A 50 -12.49 -15.31 4.34
C GLY A 50 -11.07 -15.60 4.82
N LEU A 51 -10.43 -16.68 4.33
CA LEU A 51 -9.02 -16.96 4.63
C LEU A 51 -8.06 -15.86 4.15
N GLY A 52 -8.37 -15.22 3.01
CA GLY A 52 -7.63 -14.05 2.54
C GLY A 52 -7.89 -12.80 3.39
N LEU A 53 -9.14 -12.60 3.84
CA LEU A 53 -9.52 -11.48 4.70
C LEU A 53 -8.84 -11.53 6.07
N LEU A 54 -8.63 -12.71 6.65
CA LEU A 54 -7.85 -12.88 7.88
C LEU A 54 -6.40 -12.36 7.73
N GLY A 55 -5.92 -12.15 6.50
CA GLY A 55 -4.70 -11.41 6.13
C GLY A 55 -4.52 -10.09 6.89
N PHE A 56 -5.61 -9.36 7.02
CA PHE A 56 -5.65 -7.98 7.49
C PHE A 56 -5.63 -7.84 9.02
N GLY A 57 -5.84 -8.92 9.78
CA GLY A 57 -6.09 -8.87 11.23
C GLY A 57 -5.06 -8.07 12.03
N LEU A 58 -3.77 -8.30 11.80
CA LEU A 58 -2.71 -7.54 12.51
C LEU A 58 -2.65 -6.06 12.12
N SER A 59 -3.07 -5.69 10.91
CA SER A 59 -3.09 -4.27 10.51
C SER A 59 -4.19 -3.47 11.19
N PHE A 60 -5.24 -4.14 11.65
CA PHE A 60 -6.34 -3.53 12.40
C PHE A 60 -6.26 -3.84 13.90
N GLY A 61 -5.13 -4.34 14.41
CA GLY A 61 -4.99 -4.63 15.85
C GLY A 61 -5.92 -5.72 16.38
N GLY A 62 -6.48 -6.55 15.51
CA GLY A 62 -7.47 -7.58 15.89
C GLY A 62 -8.90 -7.08 16.05
N ASP A 63 -9.21 -5.81 15.72
CA ASP A 63 -10.57 -5.27 15.77
C ASP A 63 -11.54 -6.12 14.90
N PRO A 64 -12.65 -6.65 15.44
CA PRO A 64 -13.61 -7.42 14.64
C PRO A 64 -14.28 -6.62 13.51
N TYR A 65 -14.20 -5.28 13.51
CA TYR A 65 -14.89 -4.47 12.53
C TYR A 65 -14.39 -4.69 11.09
N TYR A 66 -13.08 -4.92 10.88
CA TYR A 66 -12.58 -5.25 9.53
C TYR A 66 -13.14 -6.57 9.01
N LEU A 67 -13.47 -7.52 9.90
CA LEU A 67 -14.14 -8.76 9.53
C LEU A 67 -15.57 -8.50 9.08
N LEU A 68 -16.29 -7.63 9.79
CA LEU A 68 -17.64 -7.21 9.39
C LEU A 68 -17.61 -6.53 8.01
N SER A 69 -16.68 -5.60 7.80
CA SER A 69 -16.45 -4.93 6.51
C SER A 69 -16.16 -5.94 5.40
N GLY A 70 -15.18 -6.82 5.61
CA GLY A 70 -14.75 -7.76 4.59
C GLY A 70 -15.77 -8.87 4.30
N PHE A 71 -16.34 -9.53 5.32
CA PHE A 71 -17.38 -10.55 5.11
C PHE A 71 -18.66 -9.93 4.54
N GLY A 72 -19.01 -8.71 4.93
CA GLY A 72 -20.09 -7.94 4.32
C GLY A 72 -19.85 -7.73 2.82
N GLY A 73 -18.62 -7.34 2.43
CA GLY A 73 -18.21 -7.26 1.03
C GLY A 73 -18.33 -8.60 0.29
N ILE A 74 -17.86 -9.70 0.90
CA ILE A 74 -17.97 -11.05 0.32
C ILE A 74 -19.45 -11.41 0.05
N ILE A 75 -20.31 -11.29 1.05
CA ILE A 75 -21.73 -11.67 0.95
C ILE A 75 -22.44 -10.83 -0.10
N LEU A 76 -22.23 -9.51 -0.11
CA LEU A 76 -22.83 -8.60 -1.08
C LEU A 76 -22.32 -8.88 -2.50
N GLY A 77 -21.03 -9.16 -2.68
CA GLY A 77 -20.43 -9.48 -3.97
C GLY A 77 -20.96 -10.79 -4.55
N LEU A 78 -21.08 -11.83 -3.70
CA LEU A 78 -21.72 -13.09 -4.07
C LEU A 78 -23.22 -12.89 -4.40
N GLY A 79 -23.93 -12.06 -3.64
CA GLY A 79 -25.34 -11.71 -3.89
C GLY A 79 -25.56 -11.04 -5.24
N ILE A 80 -24.71 -10.09 -5.62
CA ILE A 80 -24.74 -9.45 -6.95
C ILE A 80 -24.46 -10.50 -8.04
N GLY A 81 -23.46 -11.36 -7.82
CA GLY A 81 -23.16 -12.46 -8.74
C GLY A 81 -24.33 -13.42 -8.93
N ALA A 82 -25.09 -13.67 -7.86
CA ALA A 82 -26.25 -14.55 -7.83
C ALA A 82 -27.40 -13.95 -8.65
N ALA A 83 -27.70 -12.68 -8.38
CA ALA A 83 -28.68 -11.91 -9.13
C ALA A 83 -28.32 -11.85 -10.62
N ASN A 84 -27.04 -11.67 -10.95
CA ASN A 84 -26.57 -11.70 -12.34
C ASN A 84 -26.71 -13.10 -12.98
N ALA A 85 -26.44 -14.17 -12.25
CA ALA A 85 -26.59 -15.54 -12.74
C ALA A 85 -28.07 -15.88 -13.00
N HIS A 86 -28.97 -15.40 -12.16
CA HIS A 86 -30.42 -15.62 -12.25
C HIS A 86 -31.06 -14.76 -13.34
N LEU A 87 -30.85 -13.44 -13.29
CA LEU A 87 -31.50 -12.45 -14.18
C LEU A 87 -30.73 -12.22 -15.49
N ARG A 88 -29.58 -12.90 -15.68
CA ARG A 88 -28.70 -12.79 -16.86
C ARG A 88 -28.33 -11.34 -17.21
N LEU A 89 -28.05 -10.53 -16.19
CA LEU A 89 -27.75 -9.11 -16.36
C LEU A 89 -26.55 -8.88 -17.30
N GLY A 90 -26.59 -7.76 -18.03
CA GLY A 90 -25.48 -7.28 -18.85
C GLY A 90 -24.38 -6.62 -18.00
N LEU A 91 -23.17 -6.51 -18.55
CA LEU A 91 -22.01 -5.95 -17.84
C LEU A 91 -22.29 -4.56 -17.23
N LEU A 92 -22.96 -3.68 -17.99
CA LEU A 92 -23.33 -2.34 -17.53
C LEU A 92 -24.20 -2.38 -16.27
N ILE A 93 -25.24 -3.23 -16.26
CA ILE A 93 -26.17 -3.32 -15.13
C ILE A 93 -25.47 -3.93 -13.92
N THR A 94 -24.61 -4.94 -14.13
CA THR A 94 -23.85 -5.51 -13.01
C THR A 94 -22.87 -4.53 -12.38
N THR A 95 -22.20 -3.69 -13.19
CA THR A 95 -21.29 -2.67 -12.68
C THR A 95 -22.06 -1.56 -11.95
N ALA A 96 -23.18 -1.10 -12.51
CA ALA A 96 -24.05 -0.12 -11.86
C ALA A 96 -24.61 -0.63 -10.53
N LEU A 97 -25.04 -1.89 -10.48
CA LEU A 97 -25.52 -2.54 -9.26
C LEU A 97 -24.40 -2.68 -8.22
N ALA A 98 -23.19 -3.07 -8.64
CA ALA A 98 -22.04 -3.16 -7.73
C ALA A 98 -21.66 -1.79 -7.15
N LEU A 99 -21.70 -0.72 -7.95
CA LEU A 99 -21.46 0.64 -7.49
C LEU A 99 -22.56 1.11 -6.51
N ALA A 100 -23.84 0.83 -6.83
CA ALA A 100 -24.95 1.17 -5.94
C ALA A 100 -24.83 0.45 -4.58
N VAL A 101 -24.52 -0.85 -4.61
CA VAL A 101 -24.29 -1.64 -3.39
C VAL A 101 -23.08 -1.12 -2.61
N TYR A 102 -22.00 -0.76 -3.29
CA TYR A 102 -20.82 -0.16 -2.66
C TYR A 102 -21.15 1.17 -1.96
N LEU A 103 -21.94 2.06 -2.57
CA LEU A 103 -22.27 3.36 -1.97
C LEU A 103 -23.27 3.21 -0.81
N VAL A 104 -24.27 2.34 -0.95
CA VAL A 104 -25.30 2.14 0.08
C VAL A 104 -24.73 1.41 1.29
N PHE A 105 -24.07 0.27 1.08
CA PHE A 105 -23.56 -0.56 2.17
C PHE A 105 -22.16 -0.16 2.64
N GLY A 106 -21.39 0.54 1.81
CA GLY A 106 -20.06 1.04 2.18
C GLY A 106 -20.12 2.09 3.28
N THR A 107 -21.20 2.86 3.40
CA THR A 107 -21.37 3.79 4.54
C THR A 107 -21.39 2.99 5.85
N LEU A 108 -22.22 1.96 5.94
CA LEU A 108 -22.36 1.11 7.12
C LEU A 108 -21.10 0.28 7.38
N LEU A 109 -20.53 -0.31 6.33
CA LEU A 109 -19.49 -1.33 6.47
C LEU A 109 -18.07 -0.79 6.39
N ALA A 110 -17.83 0.35 5.76
CA ALA A 110 -16.47 0.85 5.47
C ALA A 110 -16.19 2.27 5.97
N VAL A 111 -17.21 3.07 6.27
CA VAL A 111 -17.05 4.43 6.83
C VAL A 111 -18.09 4.71 7.92
N PRO A 112 -18.12 3.92 9.00
CA PRO A 112 -19.12 4.09 10.06
C PRO A 112 -18.98 5.45 10.76
N ASP A 113 -17.76 5.98 10.87
CA ASP A 113 -17.44 7.20 11.61
C ASP A 113 -18.02 8.47 10.96
N ALA A 114 -18.24 8.45 9.64
CA ALA A 114 -18.84 9.57 8.90
C ALA A 114 -20.36 9.43 8.71
N ALA A 115 -20.95 8.33 9.18
CA ALA A 115 -22.37 8.03 9.03
C ALA A 115 -23.18 8.56 10.23
N ILE A 116 -24.37 9.12 9.97
CA ILE A 116 -25.26 9.49 11.08
C ILE A 116 -25.75 8.19 11.73
N ALA A 117 -25.53 8.08 13.05
CA ALA A 117 -25.80 6.88 13.84
C ALA A 117 -25.13 5.58 13.31
N GLY A 118 -24.07 5.70 12.51
CA GLY A 118 -23.31 4.56 12.00
C GLY A 118 -23.92 3.84 10.78
N PHE A 119 -25.11 4.24 10.30
CA PHE A 119 -25.77 3.55 9.17
C PHE A 119 -26.36 4.47 8.10
N VAL A 120 -26.69 5.73 8.41
CA VAL A 120 -27.32 6.65 7.45
C VAL A 120 -26.23 7.34 6.60
N PRO A 121 -26.29 7.24 5.25
CA PRO A 121 -25.36 7.95 4.37
C PRO A 121 -25.41 9.46 4.57
N THR A 122 -24.23 10.07 4.71
CA THR A 122 -24.03 11.51 4.69
C THR A 122 -23.30 11.91 3.41
N LEU A 123 -23.31 13.20 3.07
CA LEU A 123 -22.49 13.68 1.95
C LEU A 123 -21.00 13.40 2.17
N ASP A 124 -20.55 13.44 3.43
CA ASP A 124 -19.15 13.20 3.79
C ASP A 124 -18.78 11.70 3.73
N SER A 125 -19.69 10.81 4.14
CA SER A 125 -19.49 9.36 3.99
C SER A 125 -19.42 8.96 2.51
N LEU A 126 -20.29 9.51 1.66
CA LEU A 126 -20.28 9.27 0.22
C LEU A 126 -19.02 9.83 -0.45
N ARG A 127 -18.57 11.02 -0.04
CA ARG A 127 -17.30 11.60 -0.49
C ARG A 127 -16.14 10.70 -0.11
N THR A 128 -16.09 10.25 1.14
CA THR A 128 -15.03 9.36 1.65
C THR A 128 -15.00 8.03 0.90
N LEU A 129 -16.17 7.45 0.60
CA LEU A 129 -16.26 6.24 -0.23
C LEU A 129 -15.72 6.47 -1.65
N LEU A 130 -16.17 7.52 -2.33
CA LEU A 130 -15.72 7.81 -3.70
C LEU A 130 -14.21 8.06 -3.77
N LEU A 131 -13.67 8.85 -2.84
CA LEU A 131 -12.23 9.13 -2.75
C LEU A 131 -11.44 7.89 -2.32
N GLY A 132 -11.99 7.09 -1.41
CA GLY A 132 -11.36 5.92 -0.84
C GLY A 132 -11.11 4.80 -1.86
N VAL A 133 -11.84 4.75 -2.98
CA VAL A 133 -11.53 3.85 -4.10
C VAL A 133 -10.09 4.02 -4.59
N VAL A 134 -9.50 5.21 -4.43
CA VAL A 134 -8.13 5.54 -4.87
C VAL A 134 -7.20 5.79 -3.69
N PHE A 135 -7.60 6.61 -2.71
CA PHE A 135 -6.71 7.05 -1.64
C PHE A 135 -6.62 6.10 -0.46
N ALA A 136 -7.68 5.31 -0.16
CA ALA A 136 -7.68 4.43 1.01
C ALA A 136 -6.55 3.39 0.96
N TRP A 137 -6.13 2.98 -0.24
CA TRP A 137 -4.99 2.09 -0.44
C TRP A 137 -3.66 2.72 0.00
N LYS A 138 -3.45 4.01 -0.33
CA LYS A 138 -2.28 4.76 0.13
C LYS A 138 -2.35 4.95 1.63
N ASP A 139 -3.49 5.38 2.14
CA ASP A 139 -3.67 5.71 3.55
C ASP A 139 -3.48 4.48 4.43
N MET A 140 -3.98 3.31 4.04
CA MET A 140 -3.73 2.04 4.72
C MET A 140 -2.24 1.65 4.79
N LEU A 141 -1.43 2.08 3.82
CA LEU A 141 0.02 1.82 3.79
C LEU A 141 0.82 2.87 4.57
N THR A 142 0.34 4.11 4.66
CA THR A 142 1.05 5.23 5.31
C THR A 142 0.64 5.47 6.76
N VAL A 143 -0.54 4.97 7.17
CA VAL A 143 -1.04 5.06 8.54
C VAL A 143 -0.41 3.93 9.38
N GLY A 144 0.05 4.29 10.57
CA GLY A 144 0.64 3.39 11.56
C GLY A 144 -0.35 2.33 12.03
N VAL A 145 0.17 1.21 12.52
CA VAL A 145 -0.63 0.08 12.98
C VAL A 145 -0.83 0.16 14.50
N PRO A 146 -2.04 -0.07 15.03
CA PRO A 146 -3.30 -0.37 14.35
C PRO A 146 -3.87 0.79 13.52
N VAL A 147 -4.35 0.48 12.32
CA VAL A 147 -4.85 1.47 11.36
C VAL A 147 -6.21 2.06 11.77
N GLY A 148 -6.96 1.36 12.62
CA GLY A 148 -8.27 1.80 13.14
C GLY A 148 -9.40 1.77 12.10
N THR A 149 -10.52 2.42 12.43
CA THR A 149 -11.70 2.57 11.56
C THR A 149 -11.76 3.92 10.83
N ALA A 150 -11.02 4.90 11.35
CA ALA A 150 -11.06 6.29 10.90
C ALA A 150 -10.47 6.49 9.49
N GLY A 151 -10.93 7.53 8.79
CA GLY A 151 -10.36 7.93 7.49
C GLY A 151 -10.67 6.99 6.32
N GLY A 152 -11.63 6.07 6.46
CA GLY A 152 -12.07 5.20 5.36
C GLY A 152 -11.11 4.07 5.00
N VAL A 153 -10.15 3.75 5.86
CA VAL A 153 -9.20 2.64 5.69
C VAL A 153 -9.87 1.26 5.55
N LEU A 154 -11.06 1.08 6.13
CA LEU A 154 -11.90 -0.11 5.99
C LEU A 154 -12.45 -0.29 4.56
N ILE A 155 -12.35 0.73 3.70
CA ILE A 155 -12.70 0.62 2.28
C ILE A 155 -11.82 -0.41 1.59
N VAL A 156 -10.55 -0.58 1.98
CA VAL A 156 -9.67 -1.56 1.35
C VAL A 156 -10.17 -3.00 1.54
N PRO A 157 -10.40 -3.52 2.77
CA PRO A 157 -10.95 -4.85 2.95
C PRO A 157 -12.38 -4.98 2.39
N PHE A 158 -13.23 -3.96 2.49
CA PHE A 158 -14.59 -4.00 1.93
C PHE A 158 -14.61 -4.05 0.39
N LEU A 159 -13.91 -3.13 -0.29
CA LEU A 159 -13.92 -3.02 -1.75
C LEU A 159 -13.21 -4.21 -2.40
N SER A 160 -12.05 -4.63 -1.87
CA SER A 160 -11.31 -5.78 -2.41
C SER A 160 -12.14 -7.06 -2.29
N SER A 161 -12.78 -7.30 -1.14
CA SER A 161 -13.64 -8.45 -0.94
C SER A 161 -14.90 -8.41 -1.80
N LEU A 162 -15.58 -7.25 -1.91
CA LEU A 162 -16.75 -7.05 -2.76
C LEU A 162 -16.45 -7.37 -4.24
N VAL A 163 -15.39 -6.78 -4.78
CA VAL A 163 -15.00 -6.94 -6.18
C VAL A 163 -14.54 -8.37 -6.46
N LEU A 164 -13.68 -8.94 -5.62
CA LEU A 164 -13.14 -10.28 -5.83
C LEU A 164 -14.20 -11.36 -5.61
N ALA A 165 -15.12 -11.18 -4.67
CA ALA A 165 -16.29 -12.05 -4.50
C ALA A 165 -17.23 -11.98 -5.71
N LEU A 166 -17.51 -10.78 -6.23
CA LEU A 166 -18.31 -10.61 -7.45
C LEU A 166 -17.65 -11.33 -8.63
N VAL A 167 -16.35 -11.12 -8.87
CA VAL A 167 -15.64 -11.79 -9.97
C VAL A 167 -15.62 -13.30 -9.76
N ALA A 168 -15.38 -13.78 -8.53
CA ALA A 168 -15.44 -15.21 -8.21
C ALA A 168 -16.82 -15.80 -8.50
N ALA A 169 -17.91 -15.12 -8.12
CA ALA A 169 -19.27 -15.55 -8.41
C ALA A 169 -19.57 -15.58 -9.91
N LEU A 170 -19.15 -14.56 -10.66
CA LEU A 170 -19.30 -14.52 -12.12
C LEU A 170 -18.53 -15.66 -12.80
N LEU A 171 -17.32 -15.96 -12.37
CA LEU A 171 -16.54 -17.09 -12.89
C LEU A 171 -17.12 -18.44 -12.43
N THR A 172 -17.78 -18.48 -11.27
CA THR A 172 -18.36 -19.70 -10.72
C THR A 172 -19.64 -20.09 -11.45
N TRP A 173 -20.55 -19.14 -11.65
CA TRP A 173 -21.88 -19.41 -12.19
C TRP A 173 -22.03 -19.09 -13.67
N ARG A 174 -21.12 -18.32 -14.29
CA ARG A 174 -21.15 -18.02 -15.73
C ARG A 174 -20.06 -18.72 -16.53
N ALA A 175 -18.88 -18.99 -15.95
CA ALA A 175 -17.79 -19.66 -16.66
C ALA A 175 -17.81 -21.19 -16.43
N ARG A 176 -17.64 -21.97 -17.50
CA ARG A 176 -17.60 -23.44 -17.46
C ARG A 176 -16.22 -24.00 -17.09
N SER A 177 -15.46 -23.29 -16.26
CA SER A 177 -14.11 -23.73 -15.83
C SER A 177 -14.08 -23.92 -14.33
N PRO A 178 -13.69 -25.11 -13.81
CA PRO A 178 -13.64 -25.37 -12.38
C PRO A 178 -12.55 -24.57 -11.64
N TYR A 179 -11.50 -24.12 -12.35
CA TYR A 179 -10.30 -23.53 -11.74
C TYR A 179 -10.28 -22.00 -11.72
N LEU A 180 -10.94 -21.34 -12.67
CA LEU A 180 -10.87 -19.88 -12.79
C LEU A 180 -11.34 -19.11 -11.55
N PRO A 181 -12.36 -19.54 -10.79
CA PRO A 181 -12.76 -18.82 -9.58
C PRO A 181 -11.75 -18.86 -8.43
N LEU A 182 -10.75 -19.73 -8.48
CA LEU A 182 -9.66 -19.70 -7.49
C LEU A 182 -8.73 -18.50 -7.71
N LEU A 183 -8.72 -17.88 -8.90
CA LEU A 183 -7.88 -16.72 -9.18
C LEU A 183 -8.26 -15.51 -8.31
N PRO A 184 -9.52 -15.03 -8.27
CA PRO A 184 -9.91 -13.96 -7.35
C PRO A 184 -9.66 -14.28 -5.87
N VAL A 185 -9.81 -15.54 -5.47
CA VAL A 185 -9.50 -15.99 -4.10
C VAL A 185 -8.01 -15.80 -3.80
N LEU A 186 -7.14 -16.26 -4.69
CA LEU A 186 -5.70 -16.11 -4.55
C LEU A 186 -5.28 -14.64 -4.57
N VAL A 187 -5.91 -13.81 -5.41
CA VAL A 187 -5.67 -12.36 -5.43
C VAL A 187 -6.04 -11.72 -4.10
N LEU A 188 -7.18 -12.08 -3.49
CA LEU A 188 -7.56 -11.54 -2.17
C LEU A 188 -6.58 -11.99 -1.09
N PHE A 189 -6.13 -13.24 -1.15
CA PHE A 189 -5.13 -13.79 -0.23
C PHE A 189 -3.79 -13.05 -0.32
N VAL A 190 -3.29 -12.81 -1.53
CA VAL A 190 -2.06 -12.02 -1.76
C VAL A 190 -2.25 -10.57 -1.32
N THR A 191 -3.42 -9.98 -1.59
CA THR A 191 -3.74 -8.61 -1.14
C THR A 191 -3.71 -8.52 0.39
N GLY A 192 -4.31 -9.50 1.08
CA GLY A 192 -4.27 -9.59 2.54
C GLY A 192 -2.85 -9.73 3.10
N ILE A 193 -1.91 -10.36 2.38
CA ILE A 193 -0.50 -10.44 2.78
C ILE A 193 0.23 -9.10 2.52
N ALA A 194 0.01 -8.52 1.33
CA ALA A 194 0.67 -7.31 0.86
C ALA A 194 0.42 -6.08 1.76
N PHE A 195 -0.79 -5.98 2.30
CA PHE A 195 -1.25 -4.89 3.17
C PHE A 195 -1.18 -5.25 4.67
N SER A 196 -0.48 -6.33 5.04
CA SER A 196 -0.32 -6.79 6.42
C SER A 196 0.95 -6.22 7.09
N THR A 197 1.21 -6.60 8.34
CA THR A 197 2.41 -6.24 9.12
C THR A 197 3.59 -7.19 8.87
N ASN A 198 4.78 -6.84 9.35
CA ASN A 198 5.95 -7.74 9.35
C ASN A 198 5.70 -9.00 10.20
N ALA A 199 4.94 -8.88 11.30
CA ALA A 199 4.55 -10.01 12.13
C ALA A 199 3.64 -11.01 11.37
N ALA A 200 3.96 -12.29 11.45
CA ALA A 200 3.24 -13.39 10.82
C ALA A 200 2.02 -13.81 11.66
N PHE A 201 0.81 -13.60 11.12
CA PHE A 201 -0.44 -14.09 11.73
C PHE A 201 -0.88 -15.37 11.05
N LEU A 202 -0.86 -16.52 11.72
CA LEU A 202 -1.41 -17.78 11.19
C LEU A 202 -1.03 -18.08 9.72
N THR A 203 0.21 -17.77 9.32
CA THR A 203 0.62 -17.77 7.90
C THR A 203 0.56 -19.16 7.31
N LEU A 204 0.95 -20.18 8.09
CA LEU A 204 0.98 -21.57 7.68
C LEU A 204 -0.44 -22.17 7.63
N GLU A 205 -1.24 -21.91 8.66
CA GLU A 205 -2.61 -22.41 8.82
C GLU A 205 -3.52 -21.88 7.71
N ARG A 206 -3.43 -20.58 7.42
CA ARG A 206 -4.21 -19.97 6.33
C ARG A 206 -3.78 -20.48 4.96
N GLY A 207 -2.47 -20.66 4.73
CA GLY A 207 -1.94 -21.20 3.48
C GLY A 207 -2.34 -22.66 3.23
N ILE A 208 -2.24 -23.51 4.26
CA ILE A 208 -2.71 -24.90 4.21
C ILE A 208 -4.21 -24.95 3.99
N GLY A 209 -4.98 -24.16 4.77
CA GLY A 209 -6.43 -24.09 4.65
C GLY A 209 -6.88 -23.70 3.24
N LEU A 210 -6.26 -22.67 2.65
CA LEU A 210 -6.56 -22.20 1.29
C LEU A 210 -6.31 -23.31 0.26
N THR A 211 -5.18 -24.01 0.39
CA THR A 211 -4.77 -25.05 -0.55
C THR A 211 -5.68 -26.26 -0.48
N VAL A 212 -5.92 -26.79 0.72
CA VAL A 212 -6.76 -27.98 0.94
C VAL A 212 -8.20 -27.72 0.51
N LEU A 213 -8.80 -26.62 0.98
CA LEU A 213 -10.18 -26.27 0.64
C LEU A 213 -10.33 -25.90 -0.84
N GLY A 214 -9.34 -25.21 -1.41
CA GLY A 214 -9.34 -24.84 -2.83
C GLY A 214 -9.31 -26.07 -3.75
N ILE A 215 -8.48 -27.06 -3.43
CA ILE A 215 -8.42 -28.33 -4.17
C ILE A 215 -9.72 -29.13 -3.99
N ALA A 216 -10.24 -29.24 -2.76
CA ALA A 216 -11.48 -29.94 -2.48
C ALA A 216 -12.67 -29.31 -3.23
N TRP A 217 -12.77 -27.98 -3.25
CA TRP A 217 -13.83 -27.29 -3.97
C TRP A 217 -13.67 -27.37 -5.50
N ALA A 218 -12.44 -27.21 -6.03
CA ALA A 218 -12.20 -27.32 -7.47
C ALA A 218 -12.47 -28.74 -8.01
N THR A 219 -12.17 -29.78 -7.22
CA THR A 219 -12.48 -31.18 -7.58
C THR A 219 -13.98 -31.44 -7.54
N PHE A 220 -14.70 -30.96 -6.53
CA PHE A 220 -16.17 -30.98 -6.48
C PHE A 220 -16.78 -30.32 -7.72
N ARG A 221 -16.34 -29.11 -8.05
CA ARG A 221 -16.87 -28.33 -9.17
C ARG A 221 -16.54 -28.94 -10.52
N ARG A 222 -15.34 -29.53 -10.68
CA ARG A 222 -14.96 -30.29 -11.88
C ARG A 222 -15.89 -31.49 -12.08
N ASP A 223 -16.29 -32.16 -11.00
CA ASP A 223 -17.22 -33.27 -11.09
C ASP A 223 -18.66 -32.83 -11.38
N ALA A 224 -19.14 -31.77 -10.73
CA ALA A 224 -20.45 -31.18 -11.00
C ALA A 224 -20.61 -30.76 -12.48
N LEU A 225 -19.61 -30.06 -13.03
CA LEU A 225 -19.59 -29.66 -14.44
C LEU A 225 -19.55 -30.86 -15.40
N ARG A 226 -18.79 -31.92 -15.06
CA ARG A 226 -18.71 -33.14 -15.88
C ARG A 226 -20.05 -33.87 -15.93
N ARG A 227 -20.71 -34.07 -14.78
CA ARG A 227 -22.02 -34.73 -14.70
C ARG A 227 -23.08 -34.03 -15.55
N ASN A 228 -23.05 -32.70 -15.60
CA ASN A 228 -23.96 -31.92 -16.44
C ASN A 228 -23.69 -32.09 -17.95
N SER A 229 -22.42 -32.20 -18.35
CA SER A 229 -22.07 -32.49 -19.76
C SER A 229 -22.44 -33.92 -20.18
N THR A 230 -22.23 -34.93 -19.32
CA THR A 230 -22.63 -36.31 -19.63
C THR A 230 -24.16 -36.50 -19.63
N ARG A 231 -24.91 -35.78 -18.78
CA ARG A 231 -26.38 -35.83 -18.78
C ARG A 231 -27.01 -35.34 -20.09
N ARG A 232 -26.33 -34.47 -20.85
CA ARG A 232 -26.76 -34.00 -22.18
C ARG A 232 -26.39 -34.96 -23.32
N VAL A 233 -25.39 -35.82 -23.12
CA VAL A 233 -24.92 -36.81 -24.12
C VAL A 233 -25.56 -38.19 -23.89
N ALA A 234 -25.95 -38.51 -22.66
CA ALA A 234 -26.52 -39.82 -22.27
C ALA A 234 -27.99 -40.04 -22.65
N VAL A 235 -28.59 -39.18 -23.50
CA VAL A 235 -29.93 -39.44 -24.06
C VAL A 235 -29.94 -40.71 -24.94
N ASN A 236 -28.76 -41.16 -25.41
CA ASN A 236 -28.63 -42.32 -26.31
C ASN A 236 -28.10 -43.61 -25.67
N SER A 237 -27.86 -43.70 -24.35
CA SER A 237 -27.40 -44.95 -23.72
C SER A 237 -27.76 -45.01 -22.21
N PRO A 238 -28.76 -45.81 -21.79
CA PRO A 238 -29.32 -45.72 -20.44
C PRO A 238 -28.72 -46.71 -19.42
N GLN A 239 -27.53 -47.29 -19.63
CA GLN A 239 -26.98 -48.27 -18.70
C GLN A 239 -25.65 -47.81 -18.10
N ALA A 240 -25.74 -47.11 -16.96
CA ALA A 240 -24.58 -46.76 -16.13
C ALA A 240 -24.38 -47.84 -15.07
N ASP A 241 -23.32 -48.61 -15.22
CA ASP A 241 -22.95 -49.71 -14.34
C ASP A 241 -22.52 -49.20 -12.95
N SER A 242 -23.23 -49.61 -11.88
CA SER A 242 -23.09 -49.05 -10.53
C SER A 242 -21.74 -49.35 -9.88
N ALA A 243 -21.12 -50.48 -10.24
CA ALA A 243 -19.78 -50.88 -9.81
C ALA A 243 -18.69 -49.96 -10.39
N THR A 244 -18.83 -49.56 -11.65
CA THR A 244 -17.90 -48.67 -12.35
C THR A 244 -18.00 -47.23 -11.79
N ALA A 245 -19.20 -46.79 -11.42
CA ALA A 245 -19.41 -45.53 -10.72
C ALA A 245 -18.77 -45.51 -9.32
N ARG A 246 -18.88 -46.62 -8.56
CA ARG A 246 -18.26 -46.76 -7.23
C ARG A 246 -16.74 -46.78 -7.30
N ARG A 247 -16.14 -47.53 -8.24
CA ARG A 247 -14.67 -47.53 -8.48
C ARG A 247 -14.16 -46.17 -8.92
N ALA A 248 -14.89 -45.46 -9.79
CA ALA A 248 -14.52 -44.11 -10.20
C ALA A 248 -14.59 -43.11 -9.02
N ARG A 249 -15.57 -43.25 -8.10
CA ARG A 249 -15.67 -42.41 -6.89
C ARG A 249 -14.50 -42.67 -5.93
N ILE A 250 -14.14 -43.93 -5.68
CA ILE A 250 -13.02 -44.30 -4.79
C ILE A 250 -11.68 -43.83 -5.37
N ARG A 251 -11.42 -44.05 -6.67
CA ARG A 251 -10.18 -43.59 -7.33
C ARG A 251 -10.03 -42.07 -7.31
N ARG A 252 -11.14 -41.32 -7.35
CA ARG A 252 -11.14 -39.85 -7.26
C ARG A 252 -10.88 -39.35 -5.84
N LEU A 253 -11.47 -40.00 -4.83
CA LEU A 253 -11.16 -39.70 -3.43
C LEU A 253 -9.67 -39.99 -3.12
N GLY A 254 -9.14 -41.10 -3.64
CA GLY A 254 -7.72 -41.43 -3.52
C GLY A 254 -6.79 -40.42 -4.21
N MET A 255 -7.12 -39.96 -5.42
CA MET A 255 -6.32 -38.90 -6.08
C MET A 255 -6.46 -37.54 -5.38
N ALA A 256 -7.63 -37.18 -4.86
CA ALA A 256 -7.81 -35.94 -4.10
C ALA A 256 -6.98 -35.96 -2.81
N ALA A 257 -6.99 -37.08 -2.08
CA ALA A 257 -6.15 -37.30 -0.90
C ALA A 257 -4.66 -37.25 -1.24
N GLY A 258 -4.25 -37.87 -2.35
CA GLY A 258 -2.86 -37.84 -2.83
C GLY A 258 -2.36 -36.44 -3.21
N VAL A 259 -3.20 -35.64 -3.88
CA VAL A 259 -2.85 -34.24 -4.23
C VAL A 259 -2.78 -33.36 -2.98
N ILE A 260 -3.67 -33.56 -2.01
CA ILE A 260 -3.61 -32.86 -0.72
C ILE A 260 -2.31 -33.20 0.02
N ALA A 261 -1.98 -34.49 0.14
CA ALA A 261 -0.75 -34.94 0.79
C ALA A 261 0.52 -34.39 0.08
N ALA A 262 0.54 -34.40 -1.25
CA ALA A 262 1.64 -33.83 -2.02
C ALA A 262 1.76 -32.31 -1.85
N SER A 263 0.64 -31.59 -1.81
CA SER A 263 0.63 -30.13 -1.62
C SER A 263 1.09 -29.74 -0.21
N VAL A 264 0.66 -30.47 0.81
CA VAL A 264 1.13 -30.30 2.20
C VAL A 264 2.62 -30.61 2.31
N GLY A 265 3.09 -31.70 1.69
CA GLY A 265 4.50 -32.06 1.66
C GLY A 265 5.37 -31.02 0.96
N ILE A 266 4.97 -30.53 -0.21
CA ILE A 266 5.69 -29.47 -0.94
C ILE A 266 5.74 -28.18 -0.11
N THR A 267 4.63 -27.81 0.54
CA THR A 267 4.58 -26.59 1.37
C THR A 267 5.46 -26.72 2.62
N ALA A 268 5.44 -27.87 3.29
CA ALA A 268 6.27 -28.12 4.47
C ALA A 268 7.78 -28.09 4.16
N VAL A 269 8.18 -28.52 2.96
CA VAL A 269 9.57 -28.49 2.50
C VAL A 269 9.98 -27.10 1.99
N ALA A 270 9.09 -26.39 1.29
CA ALA A 270 9.40 -25.09 0.70
C ALA A 270 9.33 -23.92 1.72
N ALA A 271 8.50 -24.03 2.75
CA ALA A 271 8.29 -22.94 3.72
C ALA A 271 9.58 -22.49 4.41
N PRO A 272 10.46 -23.38 4.93
CA PRO A 272 11.73 -22.97 5.53
C PRO A 272 12.70 -22.30 4.54
N MET A 273 12.66 -22.70 3.27
CA MET A 273 13.55 -22.14 2.23
C MET A 273 13.13 -20.72 1.80
N VAL A 274 11.83 -20.40 1.92
CA VAL A 274 11.28 -19.07 1.60
C VAL A 274 11.30 -18.15 2.83
N SER A 275 11.23 -18.70 4.05
CA SER A 275 11.32 -17.94 5.30
C SER A 275 12.74 -17.71 5.82
N ALA A 276 13.78 -18.17 5.12
CA ALA A 276 15.18 -18.05 5.54
C ALA A 276 15.77 -16.63 5.43
N GLY A 277 15.00 -15.66 4.92
CA GLY A 277 15.35 -14.24 4.99
C GLY A 277 14.47 -13.55 6.02
N ASP A 278 15.08 -12.92 7.03
CA ASP A 278 14.41 -12.15 8.10
C ASP A 278 13.58 -10.94 7.60
N ASP A 279 13.62 -10.64 6.30
CA ASP A 279 12.99 -9.48 5.69
C ASP A 279 11.67 -9.86 5.00
N ARG A 280 10.58 -9.97 5.78
CA ARG A 280 9.24 -10.01 5.19
C ARG A 280 8.94 -8.68 4.52
N LYS A 281 8.94 -8.66 3.18
CA LYS A 281 8.62 -7.47 2.38
C LYS A 281 7.11 -7.25 2.27
N VAL A 282 6.59 -6.28 3.01
CA VAL A 282 5.22 -5.75 2.86
C VAL A 282 5.26 -4.39 2.15
N LEU A 283 4.17 -4.00 1.48
CA LEU A 283 4.14 -2.75 0.69
C LEU A 283 4.41 -1.52 1.56
N ARG A 284 4.03 -1.56 2.83
CA ARG A 284 4.24 -0.44 3.78
C ARG A 284 5.71 -0.19 4.14
N ASN A 285 6.61 -1.15 3.91
CA ASN A 285 8.04 -0.94 4.16
C ASN A 285 8.72 -0.13 3.05
N VAL A 286 8.07 0.04 1.88
CA VAL A 286 8.61 0.72 0.70
C VAL A 286 8.00 2.12 0.52
N VAL A 287 6.84 2.37 1.12
CA VAL A 287 6.15 3.67 1.02
C VAL A 287 6.65 4.58 2.14
N VAL A 288 7.44 5.59 1.78
CA VAL A 288 7.89 6.62 2.72
C VAL A 288 6.70 7.53 3.08
N PRO A 289 6.32 7.67 4.36
CA PRO A 289 5.34 8.64 4.81
C PRO A 289 5.79 10.07 4.47
N PRO A 290 4.86 10.98 4.13
CA PRO A 290 5.20 12.34 3.71
C PRO A 290 5.70 13.26 4.85
N PHE A 291 5.91 12.73 6.05
CA PHE A 291 6.30 13.50 7.22
C PHE A 291 7.81 13.39 7.44
N ASP A 292 8.53 14.50 7.34
CA ASP A 292 9.95 14.58 7.70
C ASP A 292 10.09 15.28 9.07
N PRO A 293 10.58 14.58 10.12
CA PRO A 293 10.87 15.22 11.41
C PRO A 293 11.93 16.33 11.31
N LYS A 294 12.75 16.37 10.25
CA LYS A 294 13.78 17.39 10.05
C LYS A 294 13.21 18.78 9.74
N ASP A 295 11.94 18.86 9.32
CA ASP A 295 11.24 20.13 9.12
C ASP A 295 10.88 20.83 10.44
N TYR A 296 11.06 20.16 11.58
CA TYR A 296 10.71 20.67 12.90
C TYR A 296 11.96 20.88 13.77
N ILE A 297 11.91 21.91 14.61
CA ILE A 297 12.97 22.18 15.61
C ILE A 297 12.96 21.04 16.62
N THR A 298 14.12 20.41 16.84
CA THR A 298 14.23 19.28 17.76
C THR A 298 13.99 19.75 19.21
N PRO A 299 13.41 18.90 20.08
CA PRO A 299 13.17 19.26 21.48
C PRO A 299 14.45 19.72 22.20
N LEU A 300 15.57 19.07 21.91
CA LEU A 300 16.86 19.39 22.51
C LEU A 300 17.41 20.76 22.07
N ALA A 301 17.21 21.16 20.81
CA ALA A 301 17.59 22.51 20.36
C ALA A 301 16.81 23.62 21.09
N SER A 302 15.64 23.30 21.63
CA SER A 302 14.81 24.22 22.44
C SER A 302 15.12 24.15 23.94
N PHE A 303 16.09 23.33 24.37
CA PHE A 303 16.39 23.13 25.79
C PHE A 303 16.69 24.46 26.51
N ARG A 304 17.57 25.28 25.92
CA ARG A 304 17.99 26.56 26.52
C ARG A 304 16.85 27.56 26.70
N SER A 305 15.90 27.61 25.77
CA SER A 305 14.75 28.53 25.88
C SER A 305 13.82 28.12 27.02
N TYR A 306 13.65 26.83 27.30
CA TYR A 306 12.87 26.40 28.47
C TYR A 306 13.52 26.84 29.78
N VAL A 307 14.84 26.64 29.89
CA VAL A 307 15.60 26.99 31.09
C VAL A 307 15.68 28.49 31.33
N LYS A 308 15.81 29.32 30.27
CA LYS A 308 16.00 30.76 30.39
C LYS A 308 14.71 31.57 30.34
N ASP A 309 13.87 31.30 29.34
CA ASP A 309 12.74 32.16 28.99
C ASP A 309 11.43 31.67 29.63
N LYS A 310 11.34 30.38 29.94
CA LYS A 310 10.12 29.71 30.46
C LYS A 310 10.29 29.09 31.84
N LYS A 311 11.26 29.56 32.62
CA LYS A 311 11.61 28.97 33.92
C LYS A 311 10.45 28.94 34.92
N ASP A 312 9.65 30.01 34.97
CA ASP A 312 8.55 30.17 35.93
C ASP A 312 7.17 29.96 35.27
N ASP A 313 7.16 29.80 33.94
CA ASP A 313 5.93 29.60 33.17
C ASP A 313 5.48 28.14 33.32
N THR A 314 4.20 27.94 33.66
CA THR A 314 3.60 26.60 33.68
C THR A 314 3.33 26.17 32.25
N LEU A 315 4.10 25.20 31.76
CA LEU A 315 3.99 24.69 30.39
C LEU A 315 2.75 23.82 30.23
N PHE A 316 2.58 22.87 31.15
CA PHE A 316 1.42 21.98 31.21
C PHE A 316 1.28 21.37 32.61
N VAL A 317 0.06 20.92 32.90
CA VAL A 317 -0.28 20.27 34.17
C VAL A 317 -0.47 18.79 33.93
N VAL A 318 0.20 17.95 34.73
CA VAL A 318 0.17 16.49 34.62
C VAL A 318 -0.51 15.88 35.82
N LYS A 319 -1.48 15.01 35.61
CA LYS A 319 -2.15 14.22 36.65
C LYS A 319 -1.83 12.74 36.50
N GLY A 320 -1.60 12.07 37.62
CA GLY A 320 -1.34 10.62 37.65
C GLY A 320 0.10 10.22 37.30
N LEU A 321 1.05 11.16 37.35
CA LEU A 321 2.48 10.84 37.19
C LEU A 321 2.99 10.08 38.43
N PRO A 322 3.54 8.86 38.29
CA PRO A 322 4.13 8.14 39.42
C PRO A 322 5.32 8.90 40.01
N ARG A 323 5.68 8.56 41.26
CA ARG A 323 6.92 9.07 41.88
C ARG A 323 8.12 8.67 41.02
N ASP A 324 9.02 9.62 40.78
CA ASP A 324 10.19 9.50 39.91
C ASP A 324 9.86 9.22 38.42
N GLY A 325 8.59 9.41 38.04
CA GLY A 325 8.12 9.31 36.66
C GLY A 325 8.64 10.46 35.81
N ARG A 326 8.88 10.19 34.52
CA ARG A 326 9.35 11.17 33.54
C ARG A 326 8.33 11.39 32.44
N VAL A 327 8.07 12.64 32.12
CA VAL A 327 7.31 13.03 30.94
C VAL A 327 8.29 13.19 29.78
N ARG A 328 8.22 12.33 28.77
CA ARG A 328 9.08 12.42 27.59
C ARG A 328 8.50 13.42 26.61
N LEU A 329 9.34 14.28 26.03
CA LEU A 329 8.96 15.10 24.89
C LEU A 329 9.42 14.51 23.56
N GLY A 330 10.64 13.95 23.51
CA GLY A 330 11.11 13.21 22.33
C GLY A 330 12.45 12.52 22.54
N ALA A 331 12.68 11.46 21.79
CA ALA A 331 13.97 10.76 21.72
C ALA A 331 14.64 10.99 20.36
N LEU A 332 15.92 11.32 20.40
CA LEU A 332 16.76 11.73 19.28
C LEU A 332 17.86 10.68 19.12
N ASP A 333 17.97 10.10 17.92
CA ASP A 333 18.80 8.92 17.65
C ASP A 333 19.89 9.15 16.59
N ALA A 334 19.90 10.31 15.94
CA ALA A 334 20.88 10.67 14.92
C ALA A 334 21.62 11.98 15.25
N PHE A 335 22.91 12.01 14.98
CA PHE A 335 23.76 13.18 15.18
C PHE A 335 24.47 13.54 13.88
N ASN A 336 24.34 14.80 13.46
CA ASN A 336 24.88 15.26 12.16
C ASN A 336 26.08 16.23 12.28
N GLY A 337 26.67 16.37 13.47
CA GLY A 337 27.74 17.33 13.73
C GLY A 337 27.28 18.69 14.25
N THR A 338 26.07 19.11 13.90
CA THR A 338 25.51 20.40 14.33
C THR A 338 24.47 20.23 15.42
N ASN A 339 23.53 19.29 15.23
CA ASN A 339 22.43 19.00 16.14
C ASN A 339 22.18 17.49 16.25
N TYR A 340 21.61 17.09 17.37
CA TYR A 340 20.98 15.79 17.56
C TYR A 340 19.53 15.86 17.06
N ASN A 341 19.16 14.98 16.15
CA ASN A 341 17.88 14.94 15.43
C ASN A 341 17.26 13.53 15.42
N MET A 342 16.05 13.44 14.85
CA MET A 342 15.42 12.16 14.52
C MET A 342 15.63 11.88 13.03
N ASP A 343 16.17 10.72 12.68
CA ASP A 343 16.28 10.32 11.27
C ASP A 343 15.11 9.42 10.84
N PRO A 344 14.44 9.68 9.70
CA PRO A 344 13.40 8.80 9.16
C PRO A 344 13.84 7.35 8.93
N ASN A 345 15.14 7.10 8.73
CA ASN A 345 15.75 5.79 8.52
C ASN A 345 16.42 5.24 9.79
N GLY A 346 16.19 5.86 10.95
CA GLY A 346 16.77 5.47 12.23
C GLY A 346 16.04 4.31 12.91
N SER A 347 15.89 4.40 14.24
CA SER A 347 15.28 3.34 15.06
C SER A 347 13.79 3.10 14.78
N GLY A 348 13.14 3.99 14.03
CA GLY A 348 11.79 3.83 13.52
C GLY A 348 11.39 5.01 12.63
N ASN A 349 10.23 4.89 11.97
CA ASN A 349 9.70 5.92 11.08
C ASN A 349 8.42 6.54 11.66
N PHE A 350 8.22 7.83 11.42
CA PHE A 350 7.00 8.52 11.79
C PHE A 350 5.86 8.11 10.85
N SER A 351 4.81 7.56 11.44
CA SER A 351 3.60 7.18 10.71
C SER A 351 2.40 7.94 11.26
N LYS A 352 1.45 8.27 10.40
CA LYS A 352 0.21 8.92 10.85
C LYS A 352 -0.52 7.96 11.78
N VAL A 353 -0.99 8.43 12.92
CA VAL A 353 -1.71 7.57 13.87
C VAL A 353 -3.11 7.28 13.33
N GLY A 354 -3.45 5.99 13.20
CA GLY A 354 -4.76 5.53 12.75
C GLY A 354 -5.73 5.46 13.92
N ASP A 355 -5.48 4.51 14.83
CA ASP A 355 -6.13 4.46 16.14
C ASP A 355 -5.18 4.97 17.23
N ALA A 356 -5.46 6.18 17.72
CA ALA A 356 -4.66 6.79 18.78
C ALA A 356 -4.80 6.05 20.12
N LYS A 357 -5.88 5.30 20.36
CA LYS A 357 -6.10 4.60 21.63
C LYS A 357 -5.30 3.30 21.77
N SER A 358 -4.72 2.79 20.69
CA SER A 358 -4.05 1.48 20.65
C SER A 358 -2.65 1.51 20.03
N ILE A 359 -1.91 2.59 20.26
CA ILE A 359 -0.53 2.77 19.79
C ILE A 359 0.40 1.71 20.41
N ASN A 360 1.37 1.18 19.65
CA ASN A 360 2.38 0.23 20.16
C ASN A 360 1.86 -1.04 20.87
N THR A 361 0.57 -1.36 20.77
CA THR A 361 -0.05 -2.52 21.43
C THR A 361 0.38 -3.86 20.84
N LEU A 362 0.88 -3.86 19.60
CA LEU A 362 1.35 -5.04 18.87
C LEU A 362 2.88 -5.23 18.93
N ALA A 363 3.62 -4.25 19.48
CA ALA A 363 5.06 -4.31 19.58
C ALA A 363 5.47 -5.26 20.72
N ASP A 364 5.66 -6.52 20.33
CA ASP A 364 6.34 -7.61 21.01
C ASP A 364 6.36 -7.53 22.55
N THR A 365 5.39 -8.18 23.18
CA THR A 365 5.30 -8.42 24.64
C THR A 365 6.37 -9.42 25.13
N SER A 366 7.46 -9.59 24.40
CA SER A 366 8.58 -10.47 24.73
C SER A 366 9.51 -9.90 25.81
N GLY A 367 9.20 -8.70 26.33
CA GLY A 367 9.84 -8.15 27.52
C GLY A 367 9.66 -9.09 28.70
N VAL A 368 10.76 -9.61 29.24
CA VAL A 368 10.76 -10.48 30.43
C VAL A 368 10.53 -9.65 31.71
N VAL A 369 10.73 -8.34 31.60
CA VAL A 369 10.65 -7.40 32.71
C VAL A 369 9.19 -7.01 32.96
N PRO A 370 8.70 -7.09 34.22
CA PRO A 370 7.39 -6.57 34.59
C PRO A 370 7.23 -5.10 34.17
N THR A 371 6.07 -4.74 33.63
CA THR A 371 5.72 -3.35 33.33
C THR A 371 4.75 -2.78 34.36
N ASN A 372 4.94 -1.51 34.70
CA ASN A 372 4.04 -0.70 35.49
C ASN A 372 3.21 0.14 34.54
N ASP A 373 1.95 -0.26 34.37
CA ASP A 373 1.02 0.44 33.50
C ASP A 373 0.29 1.55 34.28
N TYR A 374 0.30 2.77 33.76
CA TYR A 374 -0.39 3.93 34.33
C TYR A 374 -0.88 4.89 33.26
N SER A 375 -1.82 5.75 33.63
CA SER A 375 -2.38 6.78 32.75
C SER A 375 -1.98 8.17 33.25
N ILE A 376 -1.45 9.00 32.36
CA ILE A 376 -1.20 10.42 32.64
C ILE A 376 -2.18 11.29 31.89
N SER A 377 -2.78 12.28 32.57
CA SER A 377 -3.61 13.30 31.93
C SER A 377 -2.83 14.60 31.86
N ILE A 378 -2.73 15.18 30.67
CA ILE A 378 -1.94 16.38 30.39
C ILE A 378 -2.87 17.47 29.90
N ASN A 379 -2.87 18.60 30.61
CA ASN A 379 -3.55 19.82 30.20
C ASN A 379 -2.52 20.87 29.79
N VAL A 380 -2.57 21.30 28.54
CA VAL A 380 -1.62 22.24 27.93
C VAL A 380 -1.95 23.67 28.35
N GLU A 381 -0.97 24.36 28.94
CA GLU A 381 -1.07 25.76 29.33
C GLU A 381 -0.24 26.63 28.37
N ASP A 382 0.97 27.04 28.75
CA ASP A 382 1.83 27.91 27.93
C ASP A 382 2.82 27.14 27.03
N TYR A 383 2.73 25.80 26.98
CA TYR A 383 3.51 25.00 26.04
C TYR A 383 3.04 25.22 24.59
N GLN A 384 3.98 25.62 23.74
CA GLN A 384 3.78 25.76 22.30
C GLN A 384 4.83 24.91 21.58
N GLY A 385 4.40 23.83 20.94
CA GLY A 385 5.30 22.94 20.24
C GLY A 385 4.56 21.88 19.44
N PHE A 386 5.29 21.25 18.51
CA PHE A 386 4.77 20.17 17.67
C PHE A 386 4.89 18.81 18.35
N PHE A 387 5.80 18.66 19.30
CA PHE A 387 6.00 17.41 20.04
C PHE A 387 4.92 17.27 21.10
N VAL A 388 4.36 16.07 21.21
CA VAL A 388 3.29 15.77 22.17
C VAL A 388 3.93 15.10 23.39
N PRO A 389 3.94 15.76 24.57
CA PRO A 389 4.41 15.15 25.81
C PRO A 389 3.73 13.81 26.10
N GLY A 390 4.50 12.79 26.46
CA GLY A 390 4.03 11.43 26.71
C GLY A 390 4.89 10.69 27.73
N GLY A 391 4.83 9.36 27.70
CA GLY A 391 5.58 8.49 28.60
C GLY A 391 6.82 7.84 27.96
N ARG A 392 7.41 6.88 28.68
CA ARG A 392 8.56 6.10 28.19
C ARG A 392 8.17 5.07 27.11
N LYS A 393 7.00 4.47 27.25
CA LYS A 393 6.40 3.58 26.23
C LYS A 393 4.92 3.90 26.16
N THR A 394 4.55 4.62 25.12
CA THR A 394 3.19 5.13 24.92
C THR A 394 2.33 4.06 24.25
N THR A 395 1.30 3.58 24.95
CA THR A 395 0.37 2.55 24.45
C THR A 395 -0.97 3.11 23.95
N GLY A 396 -1.20 4.41 24.17
CA GLY A 396 -2.36 5.12 23.64
C GLY A 396 -2.35 6.59 24.00
N ILE A 397 -2.97 7.42 23.16
CA ILE A 397 -3.18 8.85 23.33
C ILE A 397 -4.65 9.12 23.00
N SER A 398 -5.39 9.75 23.91
CA SER A 398 -6.79 10.11 23.72
C SER A 398 -6.98 11.59 23.99
N PHE A 399 -7.33 12.37 22.96
CA PHE A 399 -7.68 13.77 23.10
C PHE A 399 -9.13 13.91 23.57
N ASP A 400 -9.39 14.84 24.49
CA ASP A 400 -10.74 15.04 25.06
C ASP A 400 -11.73 15.56 24.02
N GLN A 401 -11.26 16.39 23.08
CA GLN A 401 -12.04 16.85 21.95
C GLN A 401 -11.75 15.99 20.73
N SER A 402 -12.61 15.00 20.49
CA SER A 402 -12.54 14.13 19.30
C SER A 402 -12.68 15.00 18.04
N GLY A 403 -11.57 15.23 17.33
CA GLY A 403 -11.53 16.05 16.11
C GLY A 403 -10.75 17.35 16.23
N SER A 404 -10.02 17.58 17.33
CA SER A 404 -9.05 18.70 17.39
C SER A 404 -8.04 18.58 16.25
N ALA A 405 -7.53 19.73 15.77
CA ALA A 405 -6.49 19.76 14.74
C ALA A 405 -5.26 18.94 15.17
N ALA A 406 -4.94 18.99 16.47
CA ALA A 406 -3.85 18.23 17.08
C ALA A 406 -4.03 16.71 16.94
N ALA A 407 -5.25 16.22 17.18
CA ALA A 407 -5.57 14.79 17.03
C ALA A 407 -5.53 14.35 15.55
N ALA A 408 -6.07 15.16 14.63
CA ALA A 408 -6.13 14.83 13.20
C ALA A 408 -4.73 14.82 12.54
N GLY A 409 -3.81 15.61 13.07
CA GLY A 409 -2.44 15.79 12.62
C GLY A 409 -1.40 14.94 13.35
N LEU A 410 -1.79 13.96 14.16
CA LEU A 410 -0.89 13.15 14.99
C LEU A 410 -0.09 12.12 14.18
N TYR A 411 1.22 12.16 14.35
CA TYR A 411 2.22 11.22 13.87
C TYR A 411 2.95 10.61 15.05
N PHE A 412 3.32 9.35 14.92
CA PHE A 412 4.00 8.62 15.97
C PHE A 412 5.12 7.75 15.39
N ASN A 413 6.27 7.78 16.04
CA ASN A 413 7.40 6.91 15.75
C ASN A 413 7.51 5.83 16.83
N PRO A 414 7.22 4.55 16.51
CA PRO A 414 7.26 3.47 17.49
C PRO A 414 8.67 3.10 17.96
N GLY A 415 9.70 3.41 17.17
CA GLY A 415 11.10 3.12 17.52
C GLY A 415 11.65 4.08 18.57
N THR A 416 11.38 5.38 18.40
CA THR A 416 11.76 6.44 19.34
C THR A 416 10.71 6.70 20.43
N ASP A 417 9.52 6.10 20.32
CA ASP A 417 8.36 6.36 21.17
C ASP A 417 8.10 7.87 21.31
N THR A 418 8.07 8.55 20.16
CA THR A 418 7.90 10.00 20.06
C THR A 418 6.67 10.33 19.23
N ALA A 419 5.83 11.22 19.77
CA ALA A 419 4.61 11.72 19.14
C ALA A 419 4.81 13.16 18.66
N VAL A 420 4.36 13.47 17.44
CA VAL A 420 4.40 14.81 16.85
C VAL A 420 3.05 15.12 16.22
N THR A 421 2.55 16.35 16.37
CA THR A 421 1.36 16.82 15.69
C THR A 421 1.68 17.97 14.73
N THR A 422 1.17 17.90 13.50
CA THR A 422 1.43 18.88 12.44
C THR A 422 0.80 20.25 12.69
N SER A 423 -0.26 20.34 13.51
CA SER A 423 -0.89 21.60 13.88
C SER A 423 -0.26 22.27 15.10
N GLY A 424 0.64 21.57 15.80
CA GLY A 424 1.08 21.96 17.14
C GLY A 424 0.01 21.73 18.21
N LEU A 425 0.45 21.77 19.48
CA LEU A 425 -0.41 21.88 20.65
C LEU A 425 -0.65 23.36 20.99
N SER A 426 -1.87 23.67 21.42
CA SER A 426 -2.29 25.01 21.83
C SER A 426 -2.82 25.01 23.26
N ARG A 427 -2.86 26.21 23.87
CA ARG A 427 -3.42 26.39 25.22
C ARG A 427 -4.85 25.84 25.30
N GLY A 428 -5.12 25.04 26.32
CA GLY A 428 -6.41 24.41 26.58
C GLY A 428 -6.60 23.05 25.91
N ASP A 429 -5.62 22.58 25.12
CA ASP A 429 -5.63 21.19 24.66
C ASP A 429 -5.43 20.25 25.85
N SER A 430 -6.34 19.29 26.01
CA SER A 430 -6.28 18.27 27.06
C SER A 430 -6.36 16.88 26.44
N TYR A 431 -5.49 16.00 26.93
CA TYR A 431 -5.40 14.62 26.47
C TYR A 431 -4.87 13.68 27.55
N THR A 432 -5.23 12.40 27.44
CA THR A 432 -4.74 11.31 28.28
C THR A 432 -3.79 10.43 27.51
N VAL A 433 -2.66 10.07 28.12
CA VAL A 433 -1.67 9.13 27.58
C VAL A 433 -1.64 7.89 28.44
N GLN A 434 -1.75 6.73 27.81
CA GLN A 434 -1.52 5.43 28.44
C GLN A 434 -0.06 5.07 28.28
N VAL A 435 0.58 4.71 29.41
CA VAL A 435 2.01 4.45 29.49
C VAL A 435 2.23 3.08 30.11
N SER A 436 3.12 2.30 29.50
CA SER A 436 3.56 0.99 30.00
C SER A 436 5.05 1.02 30.32
N ASP A 437 5.41 1.40 31.54
CA ASP A 437 6.81 1.66 31.90
C ASP A 437 7.48 0.39 32.42
N PRO A 438 8.57 -0.12 31.79
CA PRO A 438 9.30 -1.26 32.32
C PRO A 438 9.81 -0.98 33.73
N ALA A 439 9.71 -1.96 34.63
CA ALA A 439 10.24 -1.83 35.97
C ALA A 439 11.75 -1.51 35.93
N LYS A 440 12.16 -0.52 36.73
CA LYS A 440 13.57 -0.12 36.85
C LYS A 440 14.38 -1.31 37.38
N LEU A 441 15.34 -1.76 36.57
CA LEU A 441 16.27 -2.82 36.95
C LEU A 441 17.49 -2.22 37.65
N GLU A 442 17.95 -2.90 38.70
CA GLU A 442 19.18 -2.56 39.40
C GLU A 442 20.41 -2.93 38.58
N HIS A 443 21.55 -2.28 38.86
CA HIS A 443 22.80 -2.51 38.12
C HIS A 443 23.19 -4.00 38.04
N GLY A 444 23.15 -4.72 39.16
CA GLY A 444 23.47 -6.15 39.21
C GLY A 444 22.50 -7.06 38.44
N GLN A 445 21.31 -6.57 38.09
CA GLN A 445 20.38 -7.29 37.23
C GLN A 445 20.62 -6.98 35.75
N LEU A 446 21.23 -5.86 35.41
CA LEU A 446 21.54 -5.50 34.02
C LEU A 446 22.79 -6.21 33.49
N THR A 447 23.69 -6.67 34.37
CA THR A 447 24.89 -7.43 33.99
C THR A 447 24.60 -8.76 33.30
N GLN A 448 23.38 -9.30 33.46
CA GLN A 448 22.96 -10.56 32.84
C GLN A 448 22.41 -10.41 31.41
N TYR A 449 22.25 -9.16 30.93
CA TYR A 449 21.68 -8.86 29.62
C TYR A 449 22.71 -8.19 28.71
N ASP A 450 22.77 -8.65 27.46
CA ASP A 450 23.54 -8.00 26.40
C ASP A 450 22.81 -6.76 25.85
N PHE A 451 23.52 -5.93 25.08
CA PHE A 451 22.91 -4.82 24.37
C PHE A 451 22.03 -5.30 23.20
N ALA A 452 20.91 -4.63 22.98
CA ALA A 452 20.01 -4.96 21.88
C ALA A 452 20.64 -4.60 20.52
N LYS A 453 20.43 -5.44 19.50
CA LYS A 453 20.82 -5.13 18.12
C LYS A 453 19.81 -4.17 17.48
N VAL A 454 20.01 -2.87 17.71
CA VAL A 454 19.17 -1.80 17.12
C VAL A 454 19.90 -1.16 15.94
N SER A 455 19.22 -1.05 14.81
CA SER A 455 19.72 -0.27 13.67
C SER A 455 19.59 1.23 13.99
N LEU A 456 20.73 1.93 14.09
CA LEU A 456 20.81 3.36 14.41
C LEU A 456 21.74 4.06 13.41
N PRO A 457 21.43 5.28 12.93
CA PRO A 457 22.26 5.99 11.95
C PRO A 457 23.62 6.38 12.53
N ASP A 458 24.70 6.13 11.78
CA ASP A 458 26.05 6.44 12.24
C ASP A 458 26.20 7.95 12.55
N PRO A 459 26.74 8.32 13.73
CA PRO A 459 27.00 9.71 14.06
C PRO A 459 27.99 10.35 13.08
N LEU A 460 27.66 11.50 12.53
CA LEU A 460 28.51 12.25 11.60
C LEU A 460 29.29 13.35 12.32
N GLU A 461 30.47 13.67 11.80
CA GLU A 461 31.34 14.77 12.26
C GLU A 461 31.66 14.76 13.77
N VAL A 462 31.72 13.57 14.40
CA VAL A 462 32.04 13.44 15.81
C VAL A 462 33.49 13.87 16.09
N PRO A 463 33.75 14.73 17.09
CA PRO A 463 35.11 15.12 17.45
C PRO A 463 35.97 13.91 17.88
N PRO A 464 37.23 13.80 17.42
CA PRO A 464 38.10 12.68 17.78
C PRO A 464 38.32 12.48 19.29
N VAL A 465 38.25 13.57 20.07
CA VAL A 465 38.37 13.54 21.54
C VAL A 465 37.29 12.67 22.21
N VAL A 466 36.10 12.56 21.60
CA VAL A 466 35.03 11.69 22.10
C VAL A 466 35.49 10.25 22.06
N GLY A 467 36.11 9.81 20.96
CA GLY A 467 36.57 8.44 20.81
C GLY A 467 37.74 8.12 21.72
N SER A 468 38.71 9.03 21.86
CA SER A 468 39.85 8.81 22.78
C SER A 468 39.38 8.70 24.22
N GLN A 469 38.55 9.63 24.70
CA GLN A 469 38.03 9.58 26.08
C GLN A 469 37.10 8.39 26.32
N ALA A 470 36.27 8.00 25.33
CA ALA A 470 35.42 6.82 25.46
C ALA A 470 36.25 5.54 25.68
N ASN A 471 37.34 5.37 24.93
CA ASN A 471 38.24 4.22 25.09
C ASN A 471 38.98 4.27 26.43
N ASP A 472 39.49 5.44 26.83
CA ASP A 472 40.22 5.61 28.09
C ASP A 472 39.33 5.35 29.31
N LEU A 473 38.10 5.88 29.32
CA LEU A 473 37.16 5.73 30.44
C LEU A 473 36.55 4.34 30.55
N SER A 474 36.61 3.53 29.48
CA SER A 474 35.99 2.19 29.45
C SER A 474 37.00 1.03 29.45
N ALA A 475 38.30 1.32 29.45
CA ALA A 475 39.37 0.34 29.33
C ALA A 475 39.34 -0.73 30.45
N ASP A 476 39.03 -0.32 31.68
CA ASP A 476 39.07 -1.19 32.87
C ASP A 476 37.69 -1.70 33.31
N ALA A 477 36.65 -1.50 32.48
CA ALA A 477 35.29 -1.93 32.80
C ALA A 477 35.12 -3.46 32.70
N PRO A 478 34.74 -4.16 33.79
CA PRO A 478 34.57 -5.61 33.78
C PRO A 478 33.41 -6.09 32.91
N THR A 479 32.31 -5.35 32.88
CA THR A 479 31.10 -5.70 32.12
C THR A 479 30.67 -4.59 31.17
N ALA A 480 29.79 -4.93 30.24
CA ALA A 480 29.22 -4.00 29.27
C ALA A 480 28.47 -2.82 29.94
N ILE A 481 27.69 -3.10 30.99
CA ILE A 481 27.00 -2.07 31.78
C ILE A 481 27.98 -1.22 32.60
N ASP A 482 29.10 -1.79 33.06
CA ASP A 482 30.13 -1.02 33.77
C ASP A 482 30.73 0.06 32.88
N ARG A 483 30.90 -0.18 31.58
CA ARG A 483 31.34 0.86 30.63
C ARG A 483 30.39 2.05 30.63
N VAL A 484 29.09 1.79 30.63
CA VAL A 484 28.06 2.84 30.65
C VAL A 484 28.10 3.62 31.96
N ARG A 485 28.15 2.91 33.10
CA ARG A 485 28.17 3.51 34.44
C ARG A 485 29.47 4.24 34.74
N GLN A 486 30.61 3.80 34.23
CA GLN A 486 31.90 4.48 34.40
C GLN A 486 31.91 5.84 33.68
N ILE A 487 31.40 5.89 32.45
CA ILE A 487 31.28 7.14 31.69
C ILE A 487 30.28 8.09 32.40
N GLU A 488 29.13 7.57 32.83
CA GLU A 488 28.13 8.34 33.61
C GLU A 488 28.76 8.92 34.89
N ALA A 489 29.41 8.06 35.69
CA ALA A 489 30.04 8.46 36.94
C ALA A 489 31.21 9.43 36.74
N HIS A 490 31.92 9.35 35.61
CA HIS A 490 32.96 10.31 35.27
C HIS A 490 32.36 11.71 35.15
N PHE A 491 31.34 11.89 34.30
CA PHE A 491 30.69 13.19 34.15
C PHE A 491 30.08 13.71 35.45
N GLN A 492 29.45 12.83 36.24
CA GLN A 492 28.87 13.23 37.53
C GLN A 492 29.92 13.73 38.54
N LYS A 493 31.11 13.13 38.55
CA LYS A 493 32.17 13.43 39.52
C LYS A 493 33.06 14.60 39.10
N THR A 494 33.43 14.69 37.82
CA THR A 494 34.42 15.66 37.32
C THR A 494 33.78 16.84 36.59
N GLY A 495 32.51 16.74 36.21
CA GLY A 495 31.75 17.80 35.57
C GLY A 495 31.35 18.92 36.54
N ALA A 496 31.11 20.10 35.97
CA ALA A 496 30.54 21.25 36.68
C ALA A 496 29.26 21.72 35.98
N PHE A 497 28.19 21.82 36.75
CA PHE A 497 26.89 22.21 36.24
C PHE A 497 26.79 23.72 36.01
N SER A 498 26.33 24.15 34.83
CA SER A 498 25.89 25.52 34.57
C SER A 498 24.97 25.64 33.35
N ASN A 499 23.80 26.25 33.59
CA ASN A 499 22.85 26.70 32.58
C ASN A 499 23.20 28.09 31.98
N GLY A 500 24.36 28.65 32.33
CA GLY A 500 24.77 29.97 31.86
C GLY A 500 23.85 31.11 32.31
N LEU A 501 23.16 30.93 33.44
CA LEU A 501 22.31 31.93 34.10
C LEU A 501 23.17 32.82 34.99
N VAL A 502 23.94 33.73 34.38
CA VAL A 502 24.86 34.63 35.09
C VAL A 502 24.15 35.53 36.09
N SER A 503 22.90 35.92 35.81
CA SER A 503 22.05 36.68 36.73
C SER A 503 21.74 35.95 38.04
N GLU A 504 21.84 34.62 38.06
CA GLU A 504 21.60 33.77 39.23
C GLU A 504 22.91 33.28 39.86
N GLY A 505 24.05 33.89 39.51
CA GLY A 505 25.36 33.55 40.06
C GLY A 505 26.03 32.35 39.42
N GLN A 506 25.48 31.79 38.33
CA GLN A 506 26.12 30.69 37.60
C GLN A 506 27.23 31.21 36.67
N LEU A 507 28.24 30.37 36.38
CA LEU A 507 29.28 30.71 35.41
C LEU A 507 28.71 30.76 33.97
N PRO A 508 29.22 31.63 33.09
CA PRO A 508 28.78 31.68 31.70
C PRO A 508 29.08 30.35 30.98
N SER A 509 28.03 29.70 30.48
CA SER A 509 28.09 28.48 29.67
C SER A 509 27.49 28.75 28.29
N VAL A 510 28.16 28.27 27.23
CA VAL A 510 27.67 28.41 25.84
C VAL A 510 26.61 27.35 25.57
N SER A 511 25.48 27.76 24.98
CA SER A 511 24.37 26.86 24.62
C SER A 511 24.70 25.96 23.42
N GLY A 512 23.89 24.93 23.18
CA GLY A 512 23.98 24.08 22.00
C GLY A 512 24.80 22.82 22.22
N HIS A 513 24.77 21.91 21.26
CA HIS A 513 25.37 20.57 21.39
C HIS A 513 26.07 20.09 20.10
N GLY A 514 26.45 21.01 19.21
CA GLY A 514 27.25 20.67 18.03
C GLY A 514 28.66 20.20 18.38
N SER A 515 29.34 19.58 17.41
CA SER A 515 30.67 18.97 17.56
C SER A 515 31.71 19.91 18.15
N ALA A 516 31.72 21.18 17.73
CA ALA A 516 32.63 22.18 18.31
C ALA A 516 32.35 22.42 19.80
N ARG A 517 31.08 22.42 20.22
CA ARG A 517 30.68 22.63 21.62
C ARG A 517 30.99 21.41 22.48
N ILE A 518 30.76 20.20 21.98
CA ILE A 518 31.13 18.95 22.66
C ILE A 518 32.65 18.83 22.79
N ARG A 519 33.40 19.14 21.74
CA ARG A 519 34.88 19.19 21.81
C ARG A 519 35.33 20.16 22.91
N ASN A 520 34.79 21.38 22.91
CA ASN A 520 35.16 22.39 23.91
C ASN A 520 34.80 21.97 25.33
N LEU A 521 33.67 21.26 25.53
CA LEU A 521 33.31 20.69 26.83
C LEU A 521 34.40 19.71 27.29
N LEU A 522 34.73 18.73 26.46
CA LEU A 522 35.61 17.60 26.80
C LEU A 522 37.09 18.00 26.92
N THR A 523 37.53 19.07 26.26
CA THR A 523 38.91 19.57 26.33
C THR A 523 39.10 20.70 27.34
N ALA A 524 38.02 21.21 27.95
CA ALA A 524 38.13 22.28 28.93
C ALA A 524 38.82 21.78 30.22
N LYS A 525 39.51 22.69 30.92
CA LYS A 525 40.10 22.39 32.24
C LYS A 525 39.05 21.90 33.24
N GLN A 526 37.84 22.45 33.14
CA GLN A 526 36.67 21.99 33.85
C GLN A 526 35.54 21.87 32.83
N MET A 527 34.91 20.69 32.76
CA MET A 527 33.80 20.45 31.85
C MET A 527 32.59 21.23 32.37
N LEU A 528 32.37 22.45 31.89
CA LEU A 528 31.24 23.29 32.27
C LEU A 528 30.09 23.14 31.25
N GLY A 529 28.93 22.68 31.71
CA GLY A 529 27.77 22.46 30.86
C GLY A 529 26.49 22.14 31.62
N ASP A 530 25.43 21.88 30.88
CA ASP A 530 24.13 21.43 31.38
C ASP A 530 23.73 20.08 30.75
N ASP A 531 22.54 19.60 31.05
CA ASP A 531 22.00 18.32 30.58
C ASP A 531 22.12 18.15 29.07
N GLU A 532 21.91 19.21 28.30
CA GLU A 532 22.01 19.17 26.84
C GLU A 532 23.39 18.70 26.39
N GLN A 533 24.46 19.24 26.97
CA GLN A 533 25.81 18.89 26.51
C GLN A 533 26.32 17.57 27.10
N TYR A 534 25.99 17.25 28.36
CA TYR A 534 26.41 15.99 28.98
C TYR A 534 25.71 14.78 28.37
N ALA A 535 24.39 14.87 28.10
CA ALA A 535 23.66 13.78 27.46
C ALA A 535 24.20 13.47 26.06
N VAL A 536 24.48 14.50 25.26
CA VAL A 536 25.06 14.33 23.92
C VAL A 536 26.48 13.78 24.00
N ALA A 537 27.33 14.30 24.89
CA ALA A 537 28.70 13.79 25.04
C ALA A 537 28.72 12.30 25.43
N MET A 538 27.93 11.91 26.45
CA MET A 538 27.82 10.51 26.86
C MET A 538 27.27 9.64 25.74
N SER A 539 26.20 10.04 25.06
CA SER A 539 25.62 9.24 23.97
C SER A 539 26.63 9.04 22.84
N LEU A 540 27.37 10.07 22.42
CA LEU A 540 28.39 9.93 21.38
C LEU A 540 29.56 9.02 21.80
N MET A 541 29.99 9.08 23.07
CA MET A 541 30.99 8.14 23.60
C MET A 541 30.48 6.69 23.56
N LEU A 542 29.24 6.45 23.98
CA LEU A 542 28.62 5.13 23.93
C LEU A 542 28.47 4.61 22.49
N ARG A 543 28.04 5.47 21.56
CA ARG A 543 27.93 5.13 20.13
C ARG A 543 29.29 4.76 19.55
N HIS A 544 30.37 5.44 19.96
CA HIS A 544 31.74 5.09 19.54
C HIS A 544 32.16 3.69 20.00
N LEU A 545 31.73 3.27 21.19
CA LEU A 545 31.98 1.93 21.74
C LEU A 545 31.05 0.85 21.15
N GLY A 546 30.22 1.18 20.17
CA GLY A 546 29.24 0.26 19.57
C GLY A 546 28.01 0.01 20.43
N ILE A 547 27.80 0.81 21.48
CA ILE A 547 26.66 0.67 22.39
C ILE A 547 25.47 1.46 21.82
N PRO A 548 24.30 0.82 21.61
CA PRO A 548 23.12 1.49 21.06
C PRO A 548 22.55 2.47 22.08
N SER A 549 22.77 3.77 21.85
CA SER A 549 22.30 4.84 22.72
C SER A 549 21.58 5.94 21.95
N ARG A 550 20.73 6.68 22.65
CA ARG A 550 19.99 7.84 22.13
C ARG A 550 19.84 8.91 23.21
N VAL A 551 19.66 10.15 22.79
CA VAL A 551 19.43 11.29 23.70
C VAL A 551 17.94 11.53 23.80
N VAL A 552 17.42 11.70 25.01
CA VAL A 552 16.01 11.96 25.26
C VAL A 552 15.88 13.26 26.01
N MET A 553 14.89 14.06 25.60
CA MET A 553 14.54 15.32 26.26
C MET A 553 13.10 15.26 26.74
N GLY A 554 12.85 15.80 27.92
CA GLY A 554 11.55 15.78 28.56
C GLY A 554 11.55 16.58 29.85
N PHE A 555 10.62 16.23 30.73
CA PHE A 555 10.40 16.93 31.99
C PHE A 555 10.18 15.95 33.13
N TYR A 556 10.75 16.24 34.28
CA TYR A 556 10.41 15.56 35.53
C TYR A 556 10.66 16.48 36.71
N PRO A 557 9.80 16.46 37.74
CA PRO A 557 10.04 17.21 38.98
C PRO A 557 11.33 16.73 39.65
N GLU A 558 12.02 17.64 40.33
CA GLU A 558 13.17 17.24 41.15
C GLU A 558 12.78 16.18 42.19
N PRO A 559 13.64 15.18 42.48
CA PRO A 559 13.30 14.10 43.42
C PRO A 559 12.91 14.59 44.83
N THR A 560 13.44 15.75 45.24
CA THR A 560 13.19 16.42 46.52
C THR A 560 11.95 17.32 46.51
N SER A 561 11.34 17.56 45.34
CA SER A 561 10.17 18.40 45.19
C SER A 561 8.95 17.78 45.87
N PRO A 562 8.13 18.56 46.62
CA PRO A 562 6.85 18.10 47.15
C PRO A 562 5.87 17.64 46.06
N GLU A 563 6.08 18.08 44.81
CA GLU A 563 5.24 17.68 43.66
C GLU A 563 5.62 16.28 43.12
N ASN A 564 6.77 15.71 43.49
CA ASN A 564 7.18 14.38 43.03
C ASN A 564 6.24 13.30 43.61
N GLY A 565 5.43 12.69 42.74
CA GLY A 565 4.40 11.72 43.12
C GLY A 565 3.12 12.35 43.69
N ALA A 566 2.91 13.66 43.51
CA ALA A 566 1.65 14.30 43.81
C ALA A 566 0.55 13.89 42.80
N GLY A 567 -0.73 14.00 43.20
CA GLY A 567 -1.85 13.68 42.30
C GLY A 567 -1.94 14.60 41.08
N GLU A 568 -1.43 15.81 41.19
CA GLU A 568 -1.35 16.83 40.15
C GLU A 568 -0.01 17.57 40.29
N VAL A 569 0.71 17.70 39.18
CA VAL A 569 2.08 18.23 39.10
C VAL A 569 2.11 19.34 38.05
N LYS A 570 2.66 20.50 38.39
CA LYS A 570 2.80 21.62 37.45
C LYS A 570 4.19 21.57 36.84
N ILE A 571 4.26 21.29 35.55
CA ILE A 571 5.55 21.22 34.84
C ILE A 571 5.90 22.61 34.32
N THR A 572 7.08 23.09 34.72
CA THR A 572 7.64 24.39 34.31
C THR A 572 8.91 24.18 33.50
N GLY A 573 9.47 25.27 32.95
CA GLY A 573 10.77 25.23 32.29
C GLY A 573 11.94 24.84 33.21
N LYS A 574 11.78 24.88 34.54
CA LYS A 574 12.81 24.41 35.50
C LYS A 574 12.92 22.88 35.56
N ASP A 575 11.83 22.19 35.24
CA ASP A 575 11.73 20.73 35.31
C ASP A 575 12.23 20.07 34.01
N VAL A 576 12.76 20.85 33.08
CA VAL A 576 13.28 20.37 31.80
C VAL A 576 14.62 19.65 32.01
N HIS A 577 14.72 18.47 31.43
CA HIS A 577 15.89 17.62 31.57
C HIS A 577 16.21 16.87 30.27
N ALA A 578 17.49 16.55 30.07
CA ALA A 578 17.95 15.69 29.00
C ALA A 578 18.78 14.53 29.58
N TRP A 579 18.52 13.32 29.09
CA TRP A 579 19.16 12.08 29.55
C TRP A 579 19.53 11.16 28.40
N VAL A 580 20.26 10.10 28.71
CA VAL A 580 20.66 9.09 27.72
C VAL A 580 19.85 7.81 27.96
N GLU A 581 19.44 7.17 26.87
CA GLU A 581 18.87 5.83 26.93
C GLU A 581 19.75 4.84 26.19
N VAL A 582 19.93 3.65 26.77
CA VAL A 582 20.71 2.54 26.19
C VAL A 582 19.80 1.33 26.01
N ALA A 583 19.86 0.68 24.84
CA ALA A 583 19.01 -0.47 24.53
C ALA A 583 19.64 -1.79 25.00
N PHE A 584 18.92 -2.53 25.84
CA PHE A 584 19.29 -3.86 26.33
C PHE A 584 18.37 -4.92 25.73
N GLU A 585 18.93 -6.10 25.44
CA GLU A 585 18.16 -7.23 24.92
C GLU A 585 17.13 -7.69 25.96
N ARG A 586 15.87 -7.92 25.53
CA ARG A 586 14.74 -8.38 26.37
C ARG A 586 14.29 -7.45 27.52
N VAL A 587 15.04 -6.38 27.78
CA VAL A 587 14.71 -5.32 28.76
C VAL A 587 14.18 -4.07 28.05
N GLY A 588 14.73 -3.74 26.88
CA GLY A 588 14.42 -2.52 26.15
C GLY A 588 15.33 -1.36 26.52
N TRP A 589 14.86 -0.13 26.30
CA TRP A 589 15.63 1.08 26.58
C TRP A 589 15.67 1.35 28.08
N VAL A 590 16.86 1.59 28.64
CA VAL A 590 17.13 1.93 30.06
C VAL A 590 17.75 3.33 30.14
N SER A 591 17.34 4.15 31.12
CA SER A 591 17.76 5.56 31.25
C SER A 591 19.00 5.72 32.13
N PHE A 592 19.86 6.67 31.75
CA PHE A 592 21.12 7.05 32.41
C PHE A 592 21.24 8.57 32.41
N ASP A 593 21.69 9.15 33.51
CA ASP A 593 21.74 10.61 33.72
C ASP A 593 23.20 11.05 33.92
N PRO A 594 23.89 11.52 32.87
CA PRO A 594 25.29 11.93 32.98
C PRO A 594 25.48 13.29 33.68
N THR A 595 24.41 14.06 33.90
CA THR A 595 24.53 15.41 34.44
C THR A 595 25.10 15.39 35.86
N PRO A 596 26.14 16.20 36.15
CA PRO A 596 26.65 16.38 37.51
C PRO A 596 25.61 17.05 38.44
N PRO A 597 25.67 16.78 39.75
CA PRO A 597 24.80 17.45 40.72
C PRO A 597 24.91 18.98 40.62
N LYS A 598 23.79 19.70 40.76
CA LYS A 598 23.75 21.17 40.69
C LYS A 598 24.65 21.84 41.74
N ASP A 599 24.93 21.15 42.84
CA ASP A 599 25.79 21.61 43.94
C ASP A 599 27.29 21.43 43.67
N ASN A 600 27.67 20.83 42.55
CA ASN A 600 29.06 20.67 42.14
C ASN A 600 29.57 21.98 41.52
N ILE A 601 29.69 23.00 42.38
CA ILE A 601 29.94 24.39 41.99
C ILE A 601 31.35 24.49 41.38
N PRO A 602 31.48 25.03 40.16
CA PRO A 602 32.77 25.19 39.51
C PRO A 602 33.74 26.06 40.32
N ILE A 603 35.04 25.77 40.20
CA ILE A 603 36.07 26.61 40.79
C ILE A 603 36.10 27.90 39.96
N PRO A 604 35.89 29.09 40.55
CA PRO A 604 35.98 30.34 39.80
C PRO A 604 37.32 30.38 39.06
N PRO A 605 37.33 30.67 37.75
CA PRO A 605 38.60 30.82 37.04
C PRO A 605 39.44 31.88 37.75
N ASP A 606 40.74 31.66 37.85
CA ASP A 606 41.67 32.71 38.27
C ASP A 606 41.32 33.99 37.50
N PRO A 607 41.20 35.15 38.17
CA PRO A 607 40.88 36.38 37.48
C PRO A 607 41.97 36.63 36.44
N GLU A 608 41.67 36.28 35.18
CA GLU A 608 42.44 36.80 34.07
C GLU A 608 42.34 38.31 34.20
N ASN A 609 43.49 38.91 34.47
CA ASN A 609 43.68 40.33 34.60
C ASN A 609 43.31 40.90 33.23
N LYS A 610 42.01 41.21 33.03
CA LYS A 610 41.53 41.92 31.85
C LYS A 610 42.30 43.21 31.85
N SER A 611 43.33 43.28 31.01
CA SER A 611 44.12 44.47 30.80
C SER A 611 43.10 45.53 30.45
N LYS A 612 42.96 46.54 31.32
CA LYS A 612 42.09 47.69 31.06
C LYS A 612 42.43 48.15 29.64
N PRO A 613 41.46 48.15 28.70
CA PRO A 613 41.76 48.66 27.37
C PRO A 613 42.27 50.09 27.54
N LYS A 614 43.49 50.36 27.05
CA LYS A 614 43.99 51.73 27.02
C LYS A 614 42.94 52.57 26.28
N PRO A 615 42.60 53.78 26.77
CA PRO A 615 41.66 54.64 26.06
C PRO A 615 42.19 54.85 24.65
N GLN A 616 41.54 54.25 23.66
CA GLN A 616 41.78 54.58 22.27
C GLN A 616 41.33 56.01 22.08
N VAL A 617 42.24 56.83 21.57
CA VAL A 617 41.94 58.20 21.18
C VAL A 617 40.84 58.13 20.13
N LEU A 618 39.70 58.75 20.43
CA LEU A 618 38.62 58.96 19.48
C LEU A 618 39.19 59.70 18.28
N GLN A 619 39.34 59.02 17.15
CA GLN A 619 39.48 59.72 15.88
C GLN A 619 38.12 60.34 15.56
N PRO A 620 38.09 61.60 15.07
CA PRO A 620 36.84 62.23 14.69
C PRO A 620 36.13 61.38 13.63
N PRO A 621 34.79 61.31 13.68
CA PRO A 621 34.03 60.50 12.74
C PRO A 621 34.26 61.03 11.31
N PRO A 622 34.41 60.15 10.32
CA PRO A 622 34.38 60.56 8.92
C PRO A 622 33.00 61.19 8.62
N PRO A 623 32.94 62.15 7.66
CA PRO A 623 31.70 62.82 7.33
C PRO A 623 30.60 61.83 6.89
N PRO A 624 29.32 62.15 7.10
CA PRO A 624 28.22 61.28 6.75
C PRO A 624 28.28 60.98 5.25
N GLN A 625 28.47 59.70 4.88
CA GLN A 625 28.13 59.26 3.55
C GLN A 625 26.60 59.21 3.47
N GLU A 626 26.05 59.81 2.40
CA GLU A 626 24.63 59.72 2.08
C GLU A 626 24.19 58.25 2.08
N PRO A 627 22.98 57.94 2.56
CA PRO A 627 22.47 56.57 2.52
C PRO A 627 22.54 56.07 1.09
N ALA A 628 23.22 54.95 0.86
CA ALA A 628 23.05 54.23 -0.38
C ALA A 628 21.57 53.83 -0.47
N ASP A 629 20.91 54.25 -1.55
CA ASP A 629 19.60 53.75 -1.92
C ASP A 629 19.67 52.22 -1.95
N LEU A 630 19.04 51.60 -0.95
CA LEU A 630 18.74 50.19 -0.98
C LEU A 630 17.90 49.94 -2.25
N PRO A 631 18.22 48.92 -3.07
CA PRO A 631 17.26 48.46 -4.06
C PRO A 631 15.94 48.17 -3.31
N PRO A 632 14.78 48.54 -3.90
CA PRO A 632 13.51 48.45 -3.21
C PRO A 632 13.33 47.04 -2.67
N ASP A 633 13.03 46.99 -1.37
CA ASP A 633 12.56 45.83 -0.65
C ASP A 633 11.42 45.22 -1.46
N SER A 634 11.73 44.18 -2.24
CA SER A 634 10.72 43.28 -2.75
C SER A 634 10.28 42.40 -1.59
N SER A 635 9.61 43.03 -0.62
CA SER A 635 8.68 42.35 0.26
C SER A 635 7.69 41.64 -0.66
N PRO A 636 7.44 40.32 -0.51
CA PRO A 636 6.32 39.70 -1.18
C PRO A 636 5.07 40.45 -0.73
N ASP A 637 4.36 41.02 -1.69
CA ASP A 637 3.11 41.75 -1.52
C ASP A 637 2.23 41.13 -0.43
N ALA A 638 2.11 41.84 0.70
CA ALA A 638 1.01 41.69 1.66
C ALA A 638 -0.31 42.25 1.10
N LEU A 639 -0.47 42.28 -0.24
CA LEU A 639 -1.69 42.67 -0.95
C LEU A 639 -2.47 41.46 -1.51
N ASP A 640 -1.97 40.24 -1.33
CA ASP A 640 -2.67 39.01 -1.73
C ASP A 640 -3.50 38.34 -0.61
N ALA A 641 -3.52 38.91 0.60
CA ALA A 641 -4.29 38.38 1.73
C ALA A 641 -5.76 38.84 1.73
N ASP A 642 -6.08 40.01 1.15
CA ASP A 642 -7.45 40.55 1.15
C ASP A 642 -8.26 40.27 -0.13
N GLN A 643 -7.62 39.84 -1.24
CA GLN A 643 -8.35 39.37 -2.44
C GLN A 643 -8.72 37.88 -2.43
N LYS A 644 -8.23 37.09 -1.47
CA LYS A 644 -8.53 35.65 -1.39
C LYS A 644 -9.88 35.28 -0.78
N LYS A 645 -10.65 36.25 -0.28
CA LYS A 645 -11.98 35.96 0.28
C LYS A 645 -13.10 35.83 -0.77
N ASN A 646 -12.93 36.32 -2.01
CA ASN A 646 -13.99 36.34 -3.02
C ASN A 646 -13.56 35.92 -4.44
N ASN A 647 -12.62 34.97 -4.59
CA ASN A 647 -12.26 34.47 -5.93
C ASN A 647 -13.16 33.27 -6.33
N PRO A 648 -14.06 33.41 -7.34
CA PRO A 648 -14.87 32.29 -7.82
C PRO A 648 -14.01 31.14 -8.37
N TRP A 649 -12.77 31.38 -8.77
CA TRP A 649 -11.83 30.34 -9.22
C TRP A 649 -11.31 29.44 -8.09
N LEU A 650 -11.30 29.90 -6.84
CA LEU A 650 -11.01 29.04 -5.67
C LEU A 650 -12.14 28.03 -5.45
N PHE A 651 -13.39 28.46 -5.64
CA PHE A 651 -14.57 27.58 -5.59
C PHE A 651 -14.64 26.65 -6.81
N TRP A 652 -14.53 27.18 -8.04
CA TRP A 652 -14.55 26.37 -9.27
C TRP A 652 -13.31 25.48 -9.42
N GLY A 653 -12.14 25.92 -8.95
CA GLY A 653 -10.90 25.13 -8.95
C GLY A 653 -10.95 23.99 -7.93
N ALA A 654 -11.47 24.24 -6.72
CA ALA A 654 -11.73 23.17 -5.76
C ALA A 654 -12.85 22.23 -6.23
N LEU A 655 -13.89 22.75 -6.90
CA LEU A 655 -14.98 21.96 -7.47
C LEU A 655 -14.52 21.11 -8.67
N LEU A 656 -13.71 21.67 -9.57
CA LEU A 656 -13.11 20.96 -10.71
C LEU A 656 -12.04 19.97 -10.25
N GLY A 657 -11.27 20.30 -9.21
CA GLY A 657 -10.36 19.38 -8.53
C GLY A 657 -11.12 18.23 -7.89
N ALA A 658 -12.18 18.52 -7.13
CA ALA A 658 -13.06 17.51 -6.53
C ALA A 658 -13.78 16.67 -7.58
N LEU A 659 -14.27 17.27 -8.67
CA LEU A 659 -14.89 16.57 -9.81
C LEU A 659 -13.87 15.71 -10.55
N GLY A 660 -12.65 16.21 -10.75
CA GLY A 660 -11.55 15.48 -11.39
C GLY A 660 -11.16 14.26 -10.58
N VAL A 661 -11.03 14.42 -9.26
CA VAL A 661 -10.71 13.33 -8.34
C VAL A 661 -11.90 12.35 -8.20
N ALA A 662 -13.14 12.83 -8.12
CA ALA A 662 -14.35 12.00 -8.11
C ALA A 662 -14.60 11.29 -9.45
N ALA A 663 -14.07 11.82 -10.56
CA ALA A 663 -14.14 11.17 -11.87
C ALA A 663 -13.19 9.97 -11.97
N ILE A 664 -12.09 9.91 -11.21
CA ILE A 664 -11.12 8.80 -11.24
C ILE A 664 -11.79 7.43 -11.01
N PRO A 665 -12.60 7.20 -9.94
CA PRO A 665 -13.29 5.92 -9.76
C PRO A 665 -14.30 5.63 -10.88
N LEU A 666 -14.98 6.64 -11.42
CA LEU A 666 -15.89 6.48 -12.57
C LEU A 666 -15.14 6.08 -13.85
N VAL A 667 -13.95 6.64 -14.07
CA VAL A 667 -13.07 6.28 -15.19
C VAL A 667 -12.55 4.85 -15.02
N ILE A 668 -12.16 4.44 -13.80
CA ILE A 668 -11.73 3.06 -13.51
C ILE A 668 -12.87 2.06 -13.81
N LEU A 669 -14.10 2.36 -13.39
CA LEU A 669 -15.27 1.53 -13.69
C LEU A 669 -15.65 1.55 -15.19
N GLY A 670 -15.40 2.67 -15.88
CA GLY A 670 -15.63 2.84 -17.31
C GLY A 670 -14.56 2.21 -18.20
N LEU A 671 -13.34 1.99 -17.70
CA LEU A 671 -12.20 1.45 -18.44
C LEU A 671 -12.46 0.11 -19.12
N PRO A 672 -13.07 -0.93 -18.48
CA PRO A 672 -13.41 -2.16 -19.18
C PRO A 672 -14.44 -1.97 -20.30
N LEU A 673 -15.38 -1.04 -20.15
CA LEU A 673 -16.36 -0.70 -21.19
C LEU A 673 -15.68 -0.01 -22.37
N LEU A 674 -14.78 0.93 -22.07
CA LEU A 674 -13.97 1.63 -23.07
C LEU A 674 -13.05 0.65 -23.80
N LEU A 675 -12.40 -0.28 -23.09
CA LEU A 675 -11.57 -1.33 -23.68
C LEU A 675 -12.38 -2.21 -24.63
N ILE A 676 -13.59 -2.64 -24.25
CA ILE A 676 -14.47 -3.42 -25.14
C ILE A 676 -14.83 -2.61 -26.38
N ALA A 677 -15.20 -1.34 -26.22
CA ALA A 677 -15.52 -0.45 -27.33
C ALA A 677 -14.31 -0.25 -28.26
N LEU A 678 -13.11 -0.08 -27.70
CA LEU A 678 -11.85 0.09 -28.44
C LEU A 678 -11.46 -1.20 -29.17
N LEU A 679 -11.58 -2.36 -28.53
CA LEU A 679 -11.31 -3.66 -29.15
C LEU A 679 -12.27 -3.93 -30.31
N LYS A 680 -13.56 -3.61 -30.15
CA LYS A 680 -14.53 -3.71 -31.25
C LYS A 680 -14.24 -2.71 -32.37
N ALA A 681 -13.90 -1.47 -32.06
CA ALA A 681 -13.55 -0.46 -33.04
C ALA A 681 -12.29 -0.85 -33.82
N ARG A 682 -11.25 -1.34 -33.12
CA ARG A 682 -10.02 -1.87 -33.73
C ARG A 682 -10.30 -3.09 -34.59
N ARG A 683 -11.14 -4.02 -34.12
CA ARG A 683 -11.57 -5.21 -34.88
C ARG A 683 -12.30 -4.82 -36.16
N ARG A 684 -13.26 -3.89 -36.10
CA ARG A 684 -13.97 -3.37 -37.28
C ARG A 684 -13.01 -2.70 -38.25
N LYS A 685 -12.09 -1.86 -37.75
CA LYS A 685 -11.06 -1.21 -38.57
C LYS A 685 -10.13 -2.21 -39.25
N SER A 686 -9.75 -3.29 -38.56
CA SER A 686 -8.94 -4.37 -39.12
C SER A 686 -9.72 -5.17 -40.18
N ARG A 687 -10.98 -5.55 -39.91
CA ARG A 687 -11.88 -6.21 -40.90
C ARG A 687 -12.09 -5.38 -42.17
N PHE A 688 -12.02 -4.05 -42.05
CA PHE A 688 -12.16 -3.16 -43.20
C PHE A 688 -10.85 -2.84 -43.92
N ARG A 689 -9.67 -2.94 -43.29
CA ARG A 689 -8.39 -2.48 -43.88
C ARG A 689 -7.41 -3.59 -44.21
N ASP A 690 -7.46 -4.71 -43.50
CA ASP A 690 -6.42 -5.74 -43.55
C ASP A 690 -6.89 -6.93 -44.41
N GLY A 691 -5.99 -7.48 -45.24
CA GLY A 691 -6.23 -8.67 -46.07
C GLY A 691 -6.66 -8.37 -47.51
N HIS A 692 -6.85 -9.43 -48.30
CA HIS A 692 -7.31 -9.33 -49.69
C HIS A 692 -8.74 -8.77 -49.79
N PRO A 693 -9.14 -8.10 -50.90
CA PRO A 693 -10.47 -7.53 -51.07
C PRO A 693 -11.63 -8.49 -50.73
N ALA A 694 -11.54 -9.76 -51.17
CA ALA A 694 -12.51 -10.80 -50.84
C ALA A 694 -12.60 -11.12 -49.33
N GLN A 695 -11.47 -11.07 -48.60
CA GLN A 695 -11.44 -11.28 -47.15
C GLN A 695 -12.10 -10.11 -46.41
N ARG A 696 -11.98 -8.87 -46.93
CA ARG A 696 -12.61 -7.67 -46.38
C ARG A 696 -14.12 -7.67 -46.56
N VAL A 697 -14.64 -8.22 -47.66
CA VAL A 697 -16.08 -8.49 -47.85
C VAL A 697 -16.57 -9.55 -46.84
N GLY A 698 -15.81 -10.64 -46.68
CA GLY A 698 -16.06 -11.62 -45.60
C GLY A 698 -16.02 -11.02 -44.20
N GLY A 699 -15.14 -10.04 -43.97
CA GLY A 699 -15.04 -9.25 -42.74
C GLY A 699 -16.31 -8.46 -42.43
N GLY A 700 -16.97 -7.89 -43.45
CA GLY A 700 -18.25 -7.19 -43.28
C GLY A 700 -19.40 -8.14 -42.91
N TRP A 701 -19.45 -9.36 -43.47
CA TRP A 701 -20.40 -10.40 -43.02
C TRP A 701 -20.17 -10.77 -41.54
N ASN A 702 -18.92 -10.96 -41.14
CA ASN A 702 -18.57 -11.26 -39.75
C ASN A 702 -18.97 -10.13 -38.78
N GLU A 703 -19.05 -8.88 -39.24
CA GLU A 703 -19.54 -7.75 -38.43
C GLU A 703 -21.04 -7.86 -38.16
N VAL A 704 -21.85 -8.25 -39.16
CA VAL A 704 -23.28 -8.52 -39.01
C VAL A 704 -23.54 -9.64 -38.01
N VAL A 705 -22.84 -10.77 -38.15
CA VAL A 705 -22.92 -11.89 -37.21
C VAL A 705 -22.46 -11.48 -35.81
N SER A 706 -21.43 -10.63 -35.70
CA SER A 706 -20.93 -10.12 -34.41
C SER A 706 -21.96 -9.28 -33.68
N LEU A 707 -22.61 -8.33 -34.37
CA LEU A 707 -23.65 -7.49 -33.77
C LEU A 707 -24.86 -8.34 -33.35
N ALA A 708 -25.30 -9.25 -34.21
CA ALA A 708 -26.40 -10.15 -33.89
C ALA A 708 -26.09 -11.04 -32.67
N THR A 709 -24.86 -11.54 -32.56
CA THR A 709 -24.38 -12.28 -31.39
C THR A 709 -24.38 -11.41 -30.12
N ASP A 710 -23.99 -10.14 -30.24
CA ASP A 710 -24.02 -9.18 -29.12
C ASP A 710 -25.44 -8.80 -28.69
N LEU A 711 -26.39 -8.85 -29.62
CA LEU A 711 -27.83 -8.71 -29.38
C LEU A 711 -28.49 -9.97 -28.82
N GLY A 712 -27.77 -11.09 -28.80
CA GLY A 712 -28.21 -12.34 -28.19
C GLY A 712 -28.75 -13.38 -29.17
N ALA A 713 -28.63 -13.17 -30.49
CA ALA A 713 -28.94 -14.20 -31.48
C ALA A 713 -27.89 -15.33 -31.40
N ALA A 714 -28.35 -16.58 -31.36
CA ALA A 714 -27.49 -17.75 -31.26
C ALA A 714 -27.14 -18.26 -32.67
N VAL A 715 -26.04 -17.76 -33.24
CA VAL A 715 -25.52 -18.25 -34.52
C VAL A 715 -24.49 -19.35 -34.27
N ASP A 716 -24.68 -20.52 -34.87
CA ASP A 716 -23.68 -21.60 -34.79
C ASP A 716 -22.46 -21.23 -35.65
N THR A 717 -21.28 -21.23 -35.03
CA THR A 717 -19.98 -21.00 -35.68
C THR A 717 -19.64 -22.02 -36.78
N ARG A 718 -20.37 -23.13 -36.88
CA ARG A 718 -20.19 -24.15 -37.92
C ARG A 718 -21.17 -24.03 -39.09
N SER A 719 -22.15 -23.14 -39.00
CA SER A 719 -23.15 -22.97 -40.05
C SER A 719 -22.60 -22.23 -41.26
N THR A 720 -23.15 -22.52 -42.44
CA THR A 720 -22.82 -21.76 -43.66
C THR A 720 -23.36 -20.33 -43.56
N ARG A 721 -22.84 -19.38 -44.36
CA ARG A 721 -23.34 -17.99 -44.35
C ARG A 721 -24.84 -17.93 -44.68
N ARG A 722 -25.33 -18.82 -45.55
CA ARG A 722 -26.75 -18.93 -45.91
C ARG A 722 -27.61 -19.47 -44.76
N GLU A 723 -27.14 -20.48 -44.03
CA GLU A 723 -27.80 -20.98 -42.82
C GLU A 723 -27.82 -19.93 -41.71
N SER A 724 -26.68 -19.26 -41.47
CA SER A 724 -26.60 -18.13 -40.56
C SER A 724 -27.56 -17.01 -40.94
N ALA A 725 -27.69 -16.70 -42.23
CA ALA A 725 -28.61 -15.66 -42.73
C ALA A 725 -30.08 -16.03 -42.50
N ALA A 726 -30.46 -17.30 -42.64
CA ALA A 726 -31.82 -17.76 -42.33
C ALA A 726 -32.14 -17.60 -40.84
N VAL A 727 -31.22 -17.99 -39.95
CA VAL A 727 -31.38 -17.81 -38.49
C VAL A 727 -31.46 -16.34 -38.11
N LEU A 728 -30.66 -15.49 -38.77
CA LEU A 728 -30.68 -14.04 -38.55
C LEU A 728 -31.94 -13.37 -39.09
N ALA A 729 -32.48 -13.85 -40.21
CA ALA A 729 -33.75 -13.38 -40.75
C ALA A 729 -34.92 -13.64 -39.80
N ASP A 730 -34.94 -14.82 -39.17
CA ASP A 730 -35.95 -15.17 -38.17
C ASP A 730 -35.81 -14.31 -36.90
N ALA A 731 -34.58 -14.03 -36.48
CA ALA A 731 -34.29 -13.21 -35.29
C ALA A 731 -34.52 -11.71 -35.52
N PHE A 732 -34.32 -11.22 -36.75
CA PHE A 732 -34.43 -9.80 -37.13
C PHE A 732 -35.20 -9.64 -38.46
N PRO A 733 -36.55 -9.76 -38.44
CA PRO A 733 -37.38 -9.73 -39.64
C PRO A 733 -37.21 -8.45 -40.49
N ALA A 734 -36.96 -7.31 -39.83
CA ALA A 734 -36.73 -6.02 -40.50
C ALA A 734 -35.51 -6.02 -41.43
N THR A 735 -34.56 -6.94 -41.23
CA THR A 735 -33.31 -7.03 -42.00
C THR A 735 -33.19 -8.33 -42.80
N GLN A 736 -34.28 -9.07 -42.96
CA GLN A 736 -34.30 -10.36 -43.66
C GLN A 736 -33.75 -10.27 -45.09
N GLY A 737 -34.20 -9.25 -45.85
CA GLY A 737 -33.76 -9.02 -47.23
C GLY A 737 -32.28 -8.64 -47.33
N THR A 738 -31.84 -7.70 -46.49
CA THR A 738 -30.45 -7.21 -46.49
C THR A 738 -29.47 -8.28 -46.00
N THR A 739 -29.81 -9.03 -44.96
CA THR A 739 -28.96 -10.09 -44.39
C THR A 739 -28.78 -11.26 -45.37
N THR A 740 -29.85 -11.69 -46.03
CA THR A 740 -29.78 -12.78 -47.02
C THR A 740 -28.96 -12.37 -48.25
N MET A 741 -29.09 -11.12 -48.68
CA MET A 741 -28.30 -10.57 -49.78
C MET A 741 -26.81 -10.44 -49.43
N LEU A 742 -26.48 -9.91 -48.24
CA LEU A 742 -25.10 -9.79 -47.76
C LEU A 742 -24.42 -11.16 -47.67
N ALA A 743 -25.11 -12.20 -47.19
CA ALA A 743 -24.57 -13.56 -47.15
C ALA A 743 -24.23 -14.10 -48.54
N ARG A 744 -25.13 -13.92 -49.51
CA ARG A 744 -24.93 -14.36 -50.90
C ARG A 744 -23.78 -13.60 -51.58
N ARG A 745 -23.72 -12.27 -51.40
CA ARG A 745 -22.65 -11.42 -51.98
C ARG A 745 -21.29 -11.71 -51.34
N ALA A 746 -21.25 -12.02 -50.04
CA ALA A 746 -20.04 -12.47 -49.36
C ALA A 746 -19.56 -13.84 -49.88
N ASP A 747 -20.44 -14.82 -50.04
CA ASP A 747 -20.08 -16.12 -50.61
C ASP A 747 -19.61 -15.99 -52.08
N ALA A 748 -20.30 -15.17 -52.88
CA ALA A 748 -19.91 -14.91 -54.27
C ALA A 748 -18.54 -14.21 -54.37
N SER A 749 -18.22 -13.28 -53.46
CA SER A 749 -16.93 -12.59 -53.47
C SER A 749 -15.74 -13.45 -53.04
N ILE A 750 -15.99 -14.52 -52.26
CA ILE A 750 -14.93 -15.40 -51.72
C ILE A 750 -14.72 -16.63 -52.61
N PHE A 751 -15.79 -17.15 -53.23
CA PHE A 751 -15.76 -18.38 -54.02
C PHE A 751 -16.04 -18.16 -55.52
N GLY A 752 -16.34 -16.93 -55.95
CA GLY A 752 -16.59 -16.58 -57.35
C GLY A 752 -15.31 -16.30 -58.14
N ALA A 753 -15.45 -16.16 -59.45
CA ALA A 753 -14.35 -15.84 -60.35
C ALA A 753 -14.10 -14.32 -60.37
N GLY A 754 -12.86 -13.90 -60.05
CA GLY A 754 -12.43 -12.50 -60.04
C GLY A 754 -12.23 -11.93 -58.63
N GLU A 755 -11.31 -10.97 -58.50
CA GLU A 755 -11.11 -10.24 -57.23
C GLU A 755 -12.03 -9.01 -57.17
N PRO A 756 -12.72 -8.76 -56.04
CA PRO A 756 -13.53 -7.54 -55.87
C PRO A 756 -12.67 -6.28 -55.98
N THR A 757 -13.19 -5.24 -56.62
CA THR A 757 -12.51 -3.93 -56.65
C THR A 757 -12.63 -3.21 -55.31
N GLU A 758 -11.78 -2.22 -55.06
CA GLU A 758 -11.86 -1.36 -53.87
C GLU A 758 -13.16 -0.55 -53.79
N GLU A 759 -13.85 -0.35 -54.92
CA GLU A 759 -15.17 0.27 -54.97
C GLU A 759 -16.25 -0.70 -54.53
N ASP A 760 -16.21 -1.95 -55.01
CA ASP A 760 -17.13 -3.02 -54.58
C ASP A 760 -17.06 -3.30 -53.07
N VAL A 761 -15.85 -3.25 -52.50
CA VAL A 761 -15.66 -3.41 -51.05
C VAL A 761 -16.31 -2.25 -50.28
N ARG A 762 -16.11 -1.00 -50.73
CA ARG A 762 -16.72 0.19 -50.07
C ARG A 762 -18.24 0.18 -50.17
N GLU A 763 -18.78 -0.19 -51.32
CA GLU A 763 -20.21 -0.33 -51.54
C GLU A 763 -20.80 -1.41 -50.61
N TYR A 764 -20.16 -2.59 -50.55
CA TYR A 764 -20.59 -3.67 -49.65
C TYR A 764 -20.62 -3.23 -48.18
N TRP A 765 -19.60 -2.52 -47.70
CA TRP A 765 -19.56 -2.01 -46.33
C TRP A 765 -20.61 -0.94 -46.05
N THR A 766 -21.03 -0.16 -47.05
CA THR A 766 -22.14 0.80 -46.92
C THR A 766 -23.47 0.07 -46.67
N ILE A 767 -23.69 -1.05 -47.37
CA ILE A 767 -24.86 -1.91 -47.19
C ILE A 767 -24.82 -2.60 -45.82
N VAL A 768 -23.64 -3.07 -45.38
CA VAL A 768 -23.44 -3.60 -44.02
C VAL A 768 -23.83 -2.56 -42.98
N ASP A 769 -23.35 -1.32 -43.09
CA ASP A 769 -23.67 -0.26 -42.13
C ASP A 769 -25.17 0.09 -42.10
N GLY A 770 -25.84 0.06 -43.25
CA GLY A 770 -27.30 0.17 -43.35
C GLY A 770 -28.01 -0.95 -42.59
N SER A 771 -27.61 -2.21 -42.83
CA SER A 771 -28.17 -3.38 -42.15
C SER A 771 -27.96 -3.34 -40.63
N LEU A 772 -26.77 -2.95 -40.15
CA LEU A 772 -26.51 -2.79 -38.70
C LEU A 772 -27.38 -1.69 -38.06
N LYS A 773 -27.64 -0.59 -38.79
CA LYS A 773 -28.51 0.50 -38.33
C LYS A 773 -29.97 0.05 -38.26
N GLU A 774 -30.44 -0.71 -39.25
CA GLU A 774 -31.79 -1.29 -39.26
C GLU A 774 -31.98 -2.34 -38.16
N MET A 775 -30.98 -3.21 -37.92
CA MET A 775 -31.03 -4.16 -36.80
C MET A 775 -31.17 -3.46 -35.45
N THR A 776 -30.63 -2.25 -35.30
CA THR A 776 -30.64 -1.49 -34.04
C THR A 776 -31.76 -0.48 -33.90
N SER A 777 -32.42 -0.08 -34.99
CA SER A 777 -33.45 0.97 -34.99
C SER A 777 -34.72 0.56 -34.22
N GLY A 778 -35.09 -0.72 -34.25
CA GLY A 778 -36.23 -1.27 -33.52
C GLY A 778 -36.01 -1.51 -32.02
N MET A 779 -34.86 -1.14 -31.46
CA MET A 779 -34.51 -1.45 -30.06
C MET A 779 -34.39 -0.22 -29.16
N GLY A 780 -34.88 -0.37 -27.92
CA GLY A 780 -34.77 0.64 -26.87
C GLY A 780 -33.31 1.03 -26.54
N PHE A 781 -33.12 2.25 -26.05
CA PHE A 781 -31.80 2.84 -25.74
C PHE A 781 -30.89 1.91 -24.94
N TRP A 782 -31.40 1.30 -23.87
CA TRP A 782 -30.61 0.42 -22.99
C TRP A 782 -30.12 -0.87 -23.66
N ARG A 783 -30.94 -1.48 -24.54
CA ARG A 783 -30.51 -2.67 -25.30
C ARG A 783 -29.39 -2.34 -26.29
N ARG A 784 -29.45 -1.16 -26.92
CA ARG A 784 -28.39 -0.68 -27.82
C ARG A 784 -27.06 -0.49 -27.08
N GLN A 785 -27.07 0.12 -25.90
CA GLN A 785 -25.85 0.28 -25.10
C GLN A 785 -25.31 -1.08 -24.60
N GLN A 786 -26.18 -1.99 -24.17
CA GLN A 786 -25.77 -3.35 -23.78
C GLN A 786 -25.07 -4.12 -24.91
N ALA A 787 -25.59 -4.02 -26.14
CA ALA A 787 -24.98 -4.65 -27.31
C ALA A 787 -23.61 -4.03 -27.63
N ARG A 788 -23.50 -2.70 -27.56
CA ARG A 788 -22.26 -1.96 -27.79
C ARG A 788 -21.14 -2.44 -26.86
N PHE A 789 -21.43 -2.56 -25.57
CA PHE A 789 -20.46 -2.96 -24.54
C PHE A 789 -20.46 -4.46 -24.19
N SER A 790 -21.15 -5.30 -24.99
CA SER A 790 -21.14 -6.75 -24.82
C SER A 790 -19.80 -7.36 -25.25
N PRO A 791 -19.14 -8.22 -24.45
CA PRO A 791 -17.96 -8.95 -24.87
C PRO A 791 -18.28 -10.26 -25.63
N ARG A 792 -19.56 -10.58 -25.86
CA ARG A 792 -19.99 -11.89 -26.39
C ARG A 792 -19.35 -12.22 -27.74
N SER A 793 -19.40 -11.30 -28.69
CA SER A 793 -18.81 -11.53 -30.02
C SER A 793 -17.28 -11.67 -29.96
N LEU A 794 -16.60 -10.88 -29.13
CA LEU A 794 -15.14 -10.98 -28.93
C LEU A 794 -14.73 -12.33 -28.32
N LEU A 795 -15.50 -12.85 -27.37
CA LEU A 795 -15.25 -14.15 -26.74
C LEU A 795 -15.55 -15.32 -27.69
N ALA A 796 -16.56 -15.18 -28.56
CA ALA A 796 -16.88 -16.16 -29.59
C ALA A 796 -15.72 -16.28 -30.60
N ASP A 797 -15.24 -15.13 -31.11
CA ASP A 797 -14.11 -15.05 -32.04
C ASP A 797 -12.83 -15.64 -31.41
N ALA A 798 -12.51 -15.28 -30.17
CA ALA A 798 -11.35 -15.80 -29.45
C ALA A 798 -11.41 -17.33 -29.25
N ARG A 799 -12.59 -17.88 -28.96
CA ARG A 799 -12.79 -19.34 -28.86
C ARG A 799 -12.63 -20.04 -30.21
N ALA A 800 -13.16 -19.45 -31.28
CA ALA A 800 -12.99 -19.98 -32.63
C ALA A 800 -11.51 -20.04 -33.03
N ALA A 801 -10.74 -18.97 -32.75
CA ALA A 801 -9.31 -18.92 -33.02
C ALA A 801 -8.50 -19.97 -32.22
N MET A 802 -8.79 -20.15 -30.93
CA MET A 802 -8.15 -21.19 -30.11
C MET A 802 -8.44 -22.61 -30.60
N ASN A 803 -9.67 -22.85 -31.08
CA ASN A 803 -10.07 -24.16 -31.61
C ASN A 803 -9.43 -24.44 -32.97
N ALA A 804 -9.30 -23.43 -33.84
CA ALA A 804 -8.58 -23.54 -35.11
C ALA A 804 -7.09 -23.88 -34.90
N GLY A 805 -6.45 -23.29 -33.89
CA GLY A 805 -5.05 -23.58 -33.51
C GLY A 805 -4.82 -25.01 -33.01
N LYS A 806 -5.81 -25.62 -32.33
CA LYS A 806 -5.74 -27.04 -31.89
C LYS A 806 -5.92 -28.03 -33.04
N GLY A 807 -6.62 -27.66 -34.11
CA GLY A 807 -6.72 -28.48 -35.32
C GLY A 807 -5.43 -28.47 -36.16
N ALA A 808 -4.73 -27.34 -36.18
CA ALA A 808 -3.47 -27.18 -36.91
C ALA A 808 -2.29 -27.91 -36.25
N SER A 809 -2.30 -28.20 -34.94
CA SER A 809 -1.19 -28.95 -34.31
C SER A 809 -1.13 -30.43 -34.68
N LEU A 810 -2.10 -30.95 -35.44
CA LEU A 810 -2.11 -32.32 -35.97
C LEU A 810 -1.61 -32.41 -37.43
N ARG A 811 -1.31 -31.27 -38.08
CA ARG A 811 -0.59 -31.21 -39.36
C ARG A 811 0.48 -30.14 -39.27
N GLY A 812 1.72 -30.59 -39.11
CA GLY A 812 2.90 -29.78 -38.78
C GLY A 812 2.97 -28.43 -39.49
N GLY A 813 2.91 -27.37 -38.69
CA GLY A 813 3.14 -26.00 -39.11
C GLY A 813 3.06 -25.07 -37.90
N ARG A 814 4.16 -24.41 -37.54
CA ARG A 814 4.21 -23.42 -36.45
C ARG A 814 3.27 -22.26 -36.78
N VAL A 815 2.23 -22.05 -35.96
CA VAL A 815 1.39 -20.85 -36.01
C VAL A 815 1.94 -19.84 -35.00
N SER A 816 2.36 -18.67 -35.48
CA SER A 816 2.71 -17.51 -34.68
C SER A 816 1.44 -16.79 -34.20
N LEU A 817 1.33 -16.56 -32.89
CA LEU A 817 0.26 -15.75 -32.28
C LEU A 817 0.54 -14.26 -32.55
N PRO A 818 -0.40 -13.47 -33.10
CA PRO A 818 -0.23 -12.04 -33.24
C PRO A 818 -0.86 -11.32 -32.04
N ALA A 819 -0.14 -11.20 -30.91
CA ALA A 819 -0.48 -10.23 -29.85
C ALA A 819 0.53 -10.18 -28.69
N VAL A 820 1.84 -9.97 -28.92
CA VAL A 820 2.73 -9.41 -27.87
C VAL A 820 3.84 -8.51 -28.47
N SER A 821 4.15 -8.60 -29.76
CA SER A 821 5.34 -7.95 -30.35
C SER A 821 5.32 -6.42 -30.49
N GLY A 822 4.30 -5.73 -29.96
CA GLY A 822 4.10 -4.29 -30.18
C GLY A 822 4.90 -3.36 -29.26
N PHE A 823 5.51 -3.84 -28.18
CA PHE A 823 6.10 -2.96 -27.16
C PHE A 823 7.64 -2.97 -27.08
N ILE A 824 8.35 -3.82 -27.85
CA ILE A 824 9.83 -3.89 -27.79
C ILE A 824 10.50 -3.47 -29.12
N ALA A 825 9.74 -3.29 -30.20
CA ALA A 825 10.29 -3.02 -31.54
C ALA A 825 10.43 -1.53 -31.91
N ALA A 826 10.60 -0.63 -30.93
CA ALA A 826 10.84 0.80 -31.20
C ALA A 826 12.31 1.23 -31.09
N ARG A 827 13.26 0.33 -30.79
CA ARG A 827 14.68 0.70 -30.60
C ARG A 827 15.67 0.11 -31.61
N ARG A 828 15.22 -0.57 -32.67
CA ARG A 828 16.10 -1.14 -33.71
C ARG A 828 15.56 -0.95 -35.11
N ARG A 829 15.45 0.30 -35.57
CA ARG A 829 15.47 0.65 -37.00
C ARG A 829 16.15 2.01 -37.21
N ARG A 830 17.48 2.01 -37.07
CA ARG A 830 18.40 2.92 -37.76
C ARG A 830 19.71 2.17 -37.98
N ALA A 831 19.68 1.26 -38.94
CA ALA A 831 20.85 0.64 -39.58
C ALA A 831 20.34 -0.19 -40.78
N SER A 832 19.99 0.50 -41.86
CA SER A 832 20.14 -0.01 -43.22
C SER A 832 21.65 -0.02 -43.54
N GLY A 833 22.25 -0.96 -44.24
CA GLY A 833 21.69 -2.09 -44.98
C GLY A 833 22.80 -2.95 -45.60
N SER A 834 22.36 -3.77 -46.57
CA SER A 834 23.13 -4.54 -47.56
C SER A 834 24.16 -5.57 -47.06
N ALA A 835 23.84 -6.85 -47.23
CA ALA A 835 24.84 -7.86 -47.57
C ALA A 835 24.19 -9.00 -48.37
N GLY A 836 24.76 -9.25 -49.56
CA GLY A 836 24.50 -10.40 -50.41
C GLY A 836 25.20 -11.67 -49.92
N ALA A 837 25.02 -12.73 -50.71
CA ALA A 837 25.40 -14.13 -50.46
C ALA A 837 26.90 -14.38 -50.14
N PRO A 838 27.26 -15.54 -49.53
CA PRO A 838 28.63 -15.83 -49.11
C PRO A 838 29.36 -16.75 -50.11
N SER A 839 30.65 -16.49 -50.33
CA SER A 839 31.60 -17.47 -50.86
C SER A 839 33.03 -17.18 -50.40
N VAL A 840 33.66 -18.24 -49.87
CA VAL A 840 35.10 -18.58 -49.91
C VAL A 840 36.09 -17.81 -49.00
N GLN A 841 36.49 -18.49 -47.92
CA GLN A 841 37.84 -19.02 -47.62
C GLN A 841 39.10 -18.13 -47.74
N GLN A 842 39.94 -18.26 -46.69
CA GLN A 842 41.41 -18.07 -46.58
C GLN A 842 41.94 -16.78 -45.91
N GLY A 843 42.58 -16.99 -44.75
CA GLY A 843 44.03 -16.75 -44.58
C GLY A 843 44.51 -15.33 -44.21
N PRO A 844 45.53 -15.19 -43.34
CA PRO A 844 45.86 -13.95 -42.62
C PRO A 844 47.01 -13.15 -43.27
N VAL A 845 47.34 -11.95 -42.75
CA VAL A 845 48.71 -11.35 -42.58
C VAL A 845 48.67 -9.81 -42.44
N GLN A 846 49.17 -9.34 -41.28
CA GLN A 846 50.11 -8.22 -41.01
C GLN A 846 50.41 -7.09 -42.04
N GLN A 847 50.37 -5.82 -41.58
CA GLN A 847 51.43 -4.76 -41.61
C GLN A 847 50.82 -3.32 -41.60
N GLY A 848 51.33 -2.43 -40.73
CA GLY A 848 51.07 -0.96 -40.75
C GLY A 848 52.04 -0.22 -41.70
N PRO A 849 52.49 1.04 -41.48
CA PRO A 849 51.98 2.21 -40.73
C PRO A 849 51.99 3.50 -41.65
N ASN A 850 52.09 4.71 -41.07
CA ASN A 850 52.28 6.08 -41.67
C ASN A 850 51.01 6.86 -42.08
N GLN A 851 50.92 8.19 -42.06
CA GLN A 851 51.53 9.35 -41.36
C GLN A 851 50.91 10.63 -41.99
N GLN A 852 50.83 11.73 -41.23
CA GLN A 852 50.69 13.16 -41.65
C GLN A 852 49.30 13.76 -41.99
N GLY A 853 49.08 14.97 -41.41
CA GLY A 853 47.91 15.88 -41.53
C GLY A 853 47.87 16.71 -42.84
N PRO A 854 47.20 17.90 -42.95
CA PRO A 854 47.23 19.02 -41.99
C PRO A 854 46.00 20.00 -41.89
N ASN A 855 46.02 20.88 -40.87
CA ASN A 855 45.75 22.35 -40.82
C ASN A 855 44.44 23.09 -41.22
N GLN A 856 44.24 24.20 -40.47
CA GLN A 856 43.47 25.48 -40.67
C GLN A 856 41.97 25.49 -40.27
N GLN A 857 41.38 26.48 -39.56
CA GLN A 857 41.72 27.86 -39.14
C GLN A 857 40.77 28.30 -37.98
N GLY A 858 41.20 29.24 -37.13
CA GLY A 858 40.43 29.84 -35.99
C GLY A 858 39.38 30.90 -36.41
N PRO A 859 38.95 31.85 -35.54
CA PRO A 859 39.80 32.59 -34.60
C PRO A 859 39.29 32.80 -33.15
N ASN A 860 40.26 33.23 -32.34
CA ASN A 860 40.30 33.68 -30.94
C ASN A 860 39.56 34.98 -30.63
N GLN A 861 39.38 35.27 -29.33
CA GLN A 861 40.01 36.39 -28.58
C GLN A 861 39.93 36.08 -27.06
N GLN A 862 41.05 35.72 -26.40
CA GLN A 862 42.00 36.55 -25.61
C GLN A 862 41.35 37.20 -24.37
N GLY A 863 41.69 36.88 -23.10
CA GLY A 863 43.01 36.95 -22.42
C GLY A 863 43.14 38.32 -21.69
N PRO A 864 43.97 38.54 -20.63
CA PRO A 864 45.17 37.77 -20.26
C PRO A 864 45.49 37.58 -18.74
N ASN A 865 46.30 36.53 -18.48
CA ASN A 865 47.53 36.38 -17.67
C ASN A 865 47.79 37.17 -16.35
N GLN A 866 48.40 36.48 -15.36
CA GLN A 866 49.86 36.32 -15.13
C GLN A 866 50.12 35.26 -14.04
N GLN A 867 50.79 34.12 -14.33
CA GLN A 867 52.22 33.78 -14.09
C GLN A 867 52.64 33.89 -12.60
N GLY A 868 53.21 32.92 -11.86
CA GLY A 868 53.83 31.57 -11.99
C GLY A 868 54.58 31.31 -10.65
N PRO A 869 55.56 30.39 -10.48
CA PRO A 869 55.72 29.01 -10.98
C PRO A 869 56.22 27.99 -9.90
N ASN A 870 56.35 26.72 -10.33
CA ASN A 870 57.41 25.73 -10.00
C ASN A 870 57.40 24.97 -8.64
N GLN A 871 57.21 23.63 -8.67
CA GLN A 871 58.23 22.54 -8.70
C GLN A 871 58.54 22.05 -7.26
N GLN A 872 58.65 20.77 -6.88
CA GLN A 872 59.01 19.48 -7.50
C GLN A 872 58.45 18.35 -6.58
N GLY A 873 58.18 17.15 -7.13
CA GLY A 873 57.92 15.91 -6.37
C GLY A 873 59.21 15.28 -5.81
N PRO A 874 59.35 13.93 -5.65
CA PRO A 874 58.41 12.84 -5.94
C PRO A 874 58.43 11.64 -4.92
N GLY A 875 57.71 10.56 -5.23
CA GLY A 875 58.07 9.16 -4.89
C GLY A 875 57.22 8.52 -3.78
N GLN A 876 56.24 7.68 -4.11
CA GLN A 876 56.36 6.23 -4.29
C GLN A 876 57.03 5.49 -3.11
N GLN A 877 56.19 4.92 -2.24
CA GLN A 877 56.11 3.47 -1.94
C GLN A 877 54.70 3.14 -1.45
#